data_AF-A0A5A7RNX7-F1
#
_entry.id   AF-A0A5A7RNX7-F1
#
_cell.length_a   1.000
_cell.length_b   1.000
_cell.length_c   1.000
_cell.angle_alpha   90.00
_cell.angle_beta   90.00
_cell.angle_gamma   90.00
#
_symmetry.space_group_name_H-M   'P 1'
#
loop_
_entity.id
_entity.type
_entity.pdbx_description
1 polymer ?
#
loop_
_entity_poly.entity_id
_entity_poly.type
_entity_poly.pdbx_seq_one_letter_code
_entity_poly.pdbx_strand_id
1 'polypeptide(L)'
;MPSGEYSWGKAIDQWTFVNDSAIGHGPPYYTSPDMWGKNISDTVLNEFDIVIWSTGDFPGDGGHANWDGNANTWNTPLTEGYDDTSDHVYEIAQHLTGNVTAGTFMITGTYAARDLQNYPGNYINSDEEWLGNVLGLQEPTGGIHYDSDTVPYSGRVPGGGGSGYTYFSGKPYHVSGTLVGVANTSSGQLGIATLNITSPIDMYSLNKQSDSTFVYSLQPGGEQTQVTLLDEDMETDPGWSTGGSGNEWDWGICKGGPGYANAHSGSKCYGTDMSGSDYRYNNNANCYVRTGYIDLTSASSATLEFYDWYKIENGWDYVYLQVYDGSWHTIASFTGNQQSWTHKSYDISSYVGGNIRIRWLLQSDGNTRYDGYYLDDVWVNATQQGIPSGYYAIDAVRGTNRSIILGFDLNADEITPESRTNYLRNVLAWLAEGAGYTTEVWVNNDPPEGWLDNESHVDTIQAGINAVPPGGTVYVIGTDNQVYEENVVVDKSIDLIGIDNPTIRASGTNVVTVQVDWAKIDGFNIEGDSAENGIYIEDATRCTIINCTISTNISKMDIYLSSSHNNTIRNNTLLGGLYGIYADHSLGNTILYNDINSNDGGIYLYQTSLTTIRDNVIHNNGNFGGIYMESGRQNVIIRNTIENNSGEGIHLISSTNKNEIEYNIIR
;
A
#
# COMPACT_ATOMS: atom_id res chain seq x y z
N MET A 1 -28.13 -1.74 4.82
CA MET A 1 -26.76 -2.17 5.19
C MET A 1 -25.97 -0.88 5.45
N PRO A 2 -25.10 -0.81 6.48
CA PRO A 2 -24.18 0.32 6.62
C PRO A 2 -23.26 0.37 5.38
N SER A 3 -22.90 1.56 4.94
CA SER A 3 -22.23 1.83 3.66
C SER A 3 -20.72 1.54 3.67
N GLY A 4 -20.31 0.38 4.17
CA GLY A 4 -18.92 -0.09 4.17
C GLY A 4 -18.82 -1.42 4.90
N GLU A 5 -18.29 -2.45 4.25
CA GLU A 5 -18.21 -3.83 4.76
C GLU A 5 -17.23 -4.02 5.93
N TYR A 6 -16.76 -2.93 6.53
CA TYR A 6 -16.07 -2.94 7.80
C TYR A 6 -16.66 -1.82 8.64
N SER A 7 -17.42 -2.14 9.68
CA SER A 7 -17.47 -1.23 10.82
C SER A 7 -16.16 -1.41 11.57
N TRP A 8 -15.13 -0.71 11.12
CA TRP A 8 -13.88 -0.57 11.87
C TRP A 8 -14.19 0.33 13.06
N GLY A 9 -13.77 -0.11 14.24
CA GLY A 9 -13.98 0.66 15.44
C GLY A 9 -12.72 0.66 16.26
N LYS A 10 -12.24 1.85 16.58
CA LYS A 10 -11.11 2.03 17.48
C LYS A 10 -11.66 2.12 18.90
N ALA A 11 -11.56 1.02 19.64
CA ALA A 11 -11.72 1.03 21.07
C ALA A 11 -10.42 1.52 21.70
N ILE A 12 -10.48 2.61 22.43
CA ILE A 12 -9.37 3.13 23.23
C ILE A 12 -9.87 3.01 24.67
N ASP A 13 -9.48 1.96 25.39
CA ASP A 13 -9.57 1.91 26.85
C ASP A 13 -10.96 2.31 27.42
N GLN A 14 -12.06 1.97 26.72
CA GLN A 14 -13.41 2.42 27.02
C GLN A 14 -14.46 1.38 26.65
N TRP A 15 -15.54 1.31 27.44
CA TRP A 15 -16.68 0.41 27.21
C TRP A 15 -17.37 0.58 25.86
N THR A 16 -17.15 1.70 25.17
CA THR A 16 -17.84 2.02 23.93
C THR A 16 -16.90 2.49 22.84
N PHE A 17 -17.23 2.17 21.59
CA PHE A 17 -16.52 2.73 20.43
C PHE A 17 -16.52 4.26 20.45
N VAL A 18 -15.34 4.85 20.21
CA VAL A 18 -15.09 6.29 20.36
C VAL A 18 -15.79 7.07 19.27
N ASN A 19 -16.47 8.15 19.66
CA ASN A 19 -16.95 9.16 18.71
C ASN A 19 -15.81 10.15 18.41
N ASP A 20 -15.07 9.91 17.33
CA ASP A 20 -13.91 10.74 16.96
C ASP A 20 -14.25 12.21 16.71
N SER A 21 -15.50 12.50 16.32
CA SER A 21 -15.98 13.89 16.15
C SER A 21 -16.05 14.66 17.47
N ALA A 22 -16.20 13.96 18.60
CA ALA A 22 -16.30 14.56 19.93
C ALA A 22 -14.92 14.88 20.56
N ILE A 23 -13.85 14.23 20.09
CA ILE A 23 -12.47 14.42 20.59
C ILE A 23 -11.60 15.30 19.67
N GLY A 24 -12.21 15.96 18.69
CA GLY A 24 -11.55 17.00 17.86
C GLY A 24 -10.74 16.46 16.69
N HIS A 25 -10.85 15.17 16.36
CA HIS A 25 -10.31 14.64 15.12
C HIS A 25 -11.28 14.98 13.98
N GLY A 26 -10.90 15.97 13.16
CA GLY A 26 -11.57 16.20 11.88
C GLY A 26 -11.41 14.99 10.95
N PRO A 27 -12.24 14.86 9.92
CA PRO A 27 -12.18 13.72 9.00
C PRO A 27 -10.78 13.53 8.37
N PRO A 28 -10.35 12.27 8.12
CA PRO A 28 -11.13 11.04 8.23
C PRO A 28 -11.35 10.60 9.69
N TYR A 29 -12.57 10.11 9.99
CA TYR A 29 -12.87 9.49 11.28
C TYR A 29 -12.06 8.18 11.43
N TYR A 30 -11.82 7.71 12.65
CA TYR A 30 -11.06 6.49 13.01
C TYR A 30 -11.97 5.33 13.51
N THR A 31 -13.25 5.62 13.69
CA THR A 31 -14.32 4.70 14.07
C THR A 31 -15.54 4.98 13.20
N SER A 32 -16.15 3.93 12.67
CA SER A 32 -17.35 4.06 11.84
C SER A 32 -18.51 4.71 12.62
N PRO A 33 -19.25 5.68 12.04
CA PRO A 33 -20.29 6.42 12.75
C PRO A 33 -21.42 5.59 13.37
N ASP A 34 -21.71 4.42 12.80
CA ASP A 34 -22.71 3.47 13.32
C ASP A 34 -22.25 2.72 14.58
N MET A 35 -20.95 2.75 14.88
CA MET A 35 -20.38 2.13 16.07
C MET A 35 -20.32 3.07 17.26
N TRP A 36 -20.27 4.39 17.04
CA TRP A 36 -20.12 5.39 18.10
C TRP A 36 -21.06 5.16 19.29
N GLY A 37 -20.48 4.96 20.48
CA GLY A 37 -21.24 4.75 21.72
C GLY A 37 -21.83 3.34 21.90
N LYS A 38 -21.63 2.39 20.98
CA LYS A 38 -22.00 0.98 21.19
C LYS A 38 -21.04 0.33 22.19
N ASN A 39 -21.57 -0.49 23.10
CA ASN A 39 -20.75 -1.23 24.07
C ASN A 39 -19.94 -2.34 23.40
N ILE A 40 -18.67 -2.47 23.77
CA ILE A 40 -17.83 -3.62 23.44
C ILE A 40 -18.31 -4.78 24.30
N SER A 41 -18.96 -5.75 23.68
CA SER A 41 -19.53 -6.92 24.36
C SER A 41 -19.53 -8.08 23.39
N ASP A 42 -19.61 -9.31 23.90
CA ASP A 42 -19.76 -10.51 23.08
C ASP A 42 -20.84 -10.35 22.00
N THR A 43 -21.96 -9.70 22.33
CA THR A 43 -23.07 -9.51 21.36
C THR A 43 -22.66 -8.65 20.18
N VAL A 44 -21.92 -7.55 20.43
CA VAL A 44 -21.47 -6.63 19.38
C VAL A 44 -20.29 -7.21 18.61
N LEU A 45 -19.35 -7.90 19.27
CA LEU A 45 -18.25 -8.58 18.60
C LEU A 45 -18.75 -9.71 17.67
N ASN A 46 -19.82 -10.40 18.08
CA ASN A 46 -20.48 -11.41 17.27
C ASN A 46 -21.29 -10.84 16.08
N GLU A 47 -21.44 -9.52 15.96
CA GLU A 47 -22.00 -8.87 14.75
C GLU A 47 -21.00 -8.84 13.59
N PHE A 48 -19.70 -9.14 13.84
CA PHE A 48 -18.63 -8.98 12.85
C PHE A 48 -17.94 -10.30 12.50
N ASP A 49 -17.62 -10.47 11.21
CA ASP A 49 -16.82 -11.60 10.73
C ASP A 49 -15.33 -11.44 11.12
N ILE A 50 -14.84 -10.19 11.17
CA ILE A 50 -13.50 -9.81 11.65
C ILE A 50 -13.62 -8.62 12.61
N VAL A 51 -13.02 -8.77 13.79
CA VAL A 51 -12.74 -7.71 14.75
C VAL A 51 -11.25 -7.38 14.65
N ILE A 52 -10.94 -6.15 14.25
CA ILE A 52 -9.56 -5.64 14.21
C ILE A 52 -9.34 -4.78 15.45
N TRP A 53 -8.40 -5.20 16.30
CA TRP A 53 -7.95 -4.42 17.44
C TRP A 53 -6.61 -3.76 17.10
N SER A 54 -6.61 -2.44 16.91
CA SER A 54 -5.40 -1.66 16.62
C SER A 54 -5.14 -0.61 17.70
N THR A 55 -3.97 -0.67 18.33
CA THR A 55 -3.49 0.36 19.27
C THR A 55 -2.53 1.31 18.53
N GLY A 56 -3.09 2.27 17.79
CA GLY A 56 -2.28 3.34 17.20
C GLY A 56 -1.83 4.36 18.26
N ASP A 57 -0.62 4.91 18.11
CA ASP A 57 -0.07 6.01 18.92
C ASP A 57 -0.94 7.26 18.73
N PHE A 58 -1.89 7.50 19.64
CA PHE A 58 -2.79 8.66 19.55
C PHE A 58 -2.43 9.72 20.57
N PRO A 59 -2.14 10.97 20.14
CA PRO A 59 -2.05 12.11 21.03
C PRO A 59 -3.43 12.35 21.64
N GLY A 60 -3.63 11.93 22.89
CA GLY A 60 -4.96 11.89 23.50
C GLY A 60 -5.14 10.84 24.58
N ASP A 61 -4.22 9.88 24.69
CA ASP A 61 -4.03 8.89 25.78
C ASP A 61 -3.76 9.49 27.19
N GLY A 62 -4.13 10.76 27.42
CA GLY A 62 -4.07 11.38 28.75
C GLY A 62 -3.12 12.57 28.90
N GLY A 63 -2.88 13.37 27.85
CA GLY A 63 -2.14 14.63 28.00
C GLY A 63 -2.83 15.69 28.88
N HIS A 64 -4.17 15.63 29.02
CA HIS A 64 -4.96 16.62 29.77
C HIS A 64 -5.72 16.09 31.00
N ALA A 65 -5.61 14.80 31.34
CA ALA A 65 -6.06 14.27 32.64
C ALA A 65 -5.07 14.60 33.79
N ASN A 66 -4.29 15.67 33.64
CA ASN A 66 -3.15 15.98 34.48
C ASN A 66 -3.50 16.67 35.81
N TRP A 67 -4.78 16.88 36.17
CA TRP A 67 -5.12 17.71 37.34
C TRP A 67 -6.51 17.56 37.99
N ASP A 68 -7.17 16.40 37.95
CA ASP A 68 -8.42 16.23 38.69
C ASP A 68 -8.22 15.82 40.18
N GLY A 69 -7.00 15.47 40.58
CA GLY A 69 -6.68 15.11 41.96
C GLY A 69 -7.19 13.74 42.39
N ASN A 70 -7.72 12.95 41.46
CA ASN A 70 -7.98 11.53 41.67
C ASN A 70 -6.77 10.72 41.17
N ALA A 71 -6.56 9.55 41.77
CA ALA A 71 -5.44 8.68 41.45
C ALA A 71 -5.65 8.02 40.07
N ASN A 72 -5.38 8.76 38.98
CA ASN A 72 -5.12 8.15 37.67
C ASN A 72 -3.71 7.59 37.68
N THR A 73 -3.59 6.29 37.93
CA THR A 73 -2.34 5.53 37.84
C THR A 73 -2.30 4.70 36.55
N TRP A 74 -2.18 5.41 35.42
CA TRP A 74 -1.54 5.03 34.15
C TRP A 74 -1.59 3.54 33.77
N ASN A 75 -2.60 3.19 32.98
CA ASN A 75 -2.79 1.89 32.37
C ASN A 75 -2.46 2.02 30.87
N THR A 76 -1.68 1.08 30.35
CA THR A 76 -1.42 0.84 28.92
C THR A 76 -2.70 0.53 28.12
N PRO A 77 -2.68 0.63 26.78
CA PRO A 77 -3.87 0.47 25.94
C PRO A 77 -4.53 -0.93 25.91
N LEU A 78 -4.04 -1.91 26.68
CA LEU A 78 -4.72 -3.18 26.98
C LEU A 78 -5.03 -3.43 28.48
N THR A 79 -4.49 -2.61 29.39
CA THR A 79 -4.60 -2.86 30.85
C THR A 79 -5.77 -2.14 31.49
N GLU A 80 -6.50 -2.88 32.32
CA GLU A 80 -7.45 -2.36 33.29
C GLU A 80 -6.80 -1.41 34.30
N GLY A 81 -7.35 -0.21 34.44
CA GLY A 81 -7.10 0.63 35.60
C GLY A 81 -7.81 0.12 36.84
N TYR A 82 -7.41 0.59 38.02
CA TYR A 82 -8.13 0.29 39.27
C TYR A 82 -9.58 0.81 39.32
N ASP A 83 -10.00 1.63 38.35
CA ASP A 83 -11.38 2.09 38.15
C ASP A 83 -12.09 1.36 37.00
N ASP A 84 -11.39 0.46 36.30
CA ASP A 84 -11.97 -0.39 35.29
C ASP A 84 -12.52 -1.68 35.92
N THR A 85 -13.67 -2.14 35.40
CA THR A 85 -14.36 -3.34 35.86
C THR A 85 -14.63 -4.32 34.70
N SER A 86 -14.08 -4.06 33.51
CA SER A 86 -14.13 -4.94 32.34
C SER A 86 -12.84 -5.73 32.16
N ASP A 87 -12.95 -7.04 31.90
CA ASP A 87 -11.83 -7.94 31.67
C ASP A 87 -11.71 -8.27 30.18
N HIS A 88 -11.31 -7.27 29.39
CA HIS A 88 -11.18 -7.39 27.93
C HIS A 88 -10.17 -8.47 27.53
N VAL A 89 -9.16 -8.68 28.38
CA VAL A 89 -8.14 -9.68 28.16
C VAL A 89 -8.69 -11.08 28.43
N TYR A 90 -9.59 -11.24 29.41
CA TYR A 90 -10.39 -12.44 29.56
C TYR A 90 -11.36 -12.65 28.42
N GLU A 91 -12.04 -11.63 27.89
CA GLU A 91 -12.90 -11.77 26.70
C GLU A 91 -12.09 -12.28 25.49
N ILE A 92 -10.90 -11.71 25.27
CA ILE A 92 -9.92 -12.17 24.27
C ILE A 92 -9.45 -13.60 24.58
N ALA A 93 -9.20 -13.94 25.85
CA ALA A 93 -8.84 -15.28 26.29
C ALA A 93 -9.95 -16.30 26.04
N GLN A 94 -11.21 -15.95 26.29
CA GLN A 94 -12.37 -16.80 26.01
C GLN A 94 -12.51 -17.05 24.50
N HIS A 95 -12.21 -16.04 23.68
CA HIS A 95 -12.15 -16.20 22.23
C HIS A 95 -10.98 -17.10 21.80
N LEU A 96 -9.79 -16.88 22.36
CA LEU A 96 -8.57 -17.65 22.11
C LEU A 96 -8.56 -19.06 22.69
N THR A 97 -9.50 -19.41 23.56
CA THR A 97 -9.67 -20.76 24.12
C THR A 97 -10.87 -21.49 23.52
N GLY A 98 -11.61 -20.85 22.61
CA GLY A 98 -12.77 -21.44 21.95
C GLY A 98 -14.02 -21.53 22.83
N ASN A 99 -14.06 -20.81 23.95
CA ASN A 99 -15.24 -20.73 24.82
C ASN A 99 -16.30 -19.76 24.28
N VAL A 100 -15.92 -18.82 23.42
CA VAL A 100 -16.81 -17.92 22.66
C VAL A 100 -16.57 -18.14 21.17
N THR A 101 -17.63 -18.41 20.41
CA THR A 101 -17.57 -19.05 19.06
C THR A 101 -17.87 -18.15 17.87
N ALA A 102 -17.98 -16.83 18.03
CA ALA A 102 -18.27 -15.93 16.91
C ALA A 102 -17.21 -14.83 16.76
N GLY A 103 -16.92 -14.50 15.50
CA GLY A 103 -15.90 -13.54 15.07
C GLY A 103 -14.50 -14.13 14.84
N THR A 104 -13.68 -13.32 14.20
CA THR A 104 -12.22 -13.46 14.11
C THR A 104 -11.60 -12.34 14.89
N PHE A 105 -10.52 -12.61 15.62
CA PHE A 105 -9.79 -11.58 16.34
C PHE A 105 -8.41 -11.32 15.74
N MET A 106 -8.19 -10.11 15.22
CA MET A 106 -6.90 -9.67 14.69
C MET A 106 -6.33 -8.54 15.56
N ILE A 107 -5.25 -8.84 16.28
CA ILE A 107 -4.49 -7.85 17.06
C ILE A 107 -3.41 -7.27 16.15
N THR A 108 -3.33 -5.95 16.07
CA THR A 108 -2.38 -5.24 15.21
C THR A 108 -1.85 -4.00 15.91
N GLY A 109 -0.62 -3.60 15.56
CA GLY A 109 0.06 -2.44 16.14
C GLY A 109 1.19 -2.83 17.10
N THR A 110 2.24 -2.01 17.09
CA THR A 110 3.44 -2.23 17.91
C THR A 110 3.15 -2.17 19.41
N TYR A 111 2.27 -1.26 19.83
CA TYR A 111 1.85 -1.11 21.23
C TYR A 111 1.08 -2.33 21.74
N ALA A 112 0.12 -2.86 20.97
CA ALA A 112 -0.67 -4.04 21.33
C ALA A 112 0.22 -5.27 21.53
N ALA A 113 1.21 -5.47 20.65
CA ALA A 113 2.18 -6.55 20.82
C ALA A 113 3.02 -6.35 22.08
N ARG A 114 3.48 -5.11 22.36
CA ARG A 114 4.31 -4.78 23.51
C ARG A 114 3.61 -5.05 24.84
N ASP A 115 2.32 -4.74 24.93
CA ASP A 115 1.54 -4.86 26.17
C ASP A 115 1.32 -6.32 26.60
N LEU A 116 1.56 -7.29 25.71
CA LEU A 116 1.51 -8.73 26.01
C LEU A 116 2.85 -9.29 26.55
N GLN A 117 3.88 -8.46 26.73
CA GLN A 117 5.15 -8.84 27.37
C GLN A 117 5.08 -8.62 28.88
N ASN A 118 5.58 -9.56 29.70
CA ASN A 118 5.76 -9.33 31.15
C ASN A 118 7.13 -8.67 31.41
N TYR A 119 7.17 -7.38 31.78
CA TYR A 119 8.41 -6.68 32.13
C TYR A 119 8.26 -5.81 33.39
N PRO A 120 9.37 -5.50 34.11
CA PRO A 120 9.29 -4.76 35.36
C PRO A 120 8.62 -3.38 35.20
N GLY A 121 7.48 -3.22 35.89
CA GLY A 121 6.78 -1.93 35.99
C GLY A 121 5.68 -1.69 34.95
N ASN A 122 5.32 -2.66 34.12
CA ASN A 122 4.14 -2.55 33.25
C ASN A 122 2.82 -2.93 33.92
N TYR A 123 2.87 -3.55 35.10
CA TYR A 123 1.70 -3.92 35.91
C TYR A 123 0.62 -4.72 35.16
N ILE A 124 1.03 -5.59 34.23
CA ILE A 124 0.08 -6.49 33.57
C ILE A 124 -0.66 -7.37 34.59
N ASN A 125 -1.93 -7.65 34.32
CA ASN A 125 -2.78 -8.52 35.12
C ASN A 125 -2.53 -10.02 34.80
N SER A 126 -3.21 -10.92 35.51
CA SER A 126 -3.05 -12.37 35.33
C SER A 126 -3.48 -12.87 33.96
N ASP A 127 -4.45 -12.21 33.34
CA ASP A 127 -5.04 -12.60 32.07
C ASP A 127 -4.14 -12.15 30.90
N GLU A 128 -3.48 -11.00 31.02
CA GLU A 128 -2.45 -10.52 30.10
C GLU A 128 -1.19 -11.38 30.17
N GLU A 129 -0.77 -11.76 31.39
CA GLU A 129 0.32 -12.70 31.57
C GLU A 129 -0.02 -14.07 30.95
N TRP A 130 -1.25 -14.54 31.15
CA TRP A 130 -1.73 -15.78 30.51
C TRP A 130 -1.73 -15.65 28.98
N LEU A 131 -2.24 -14.55 28.44
CA LEU A 131 -2.35 -14.32 27.00
C LEU A 131 -0.97 -14.24 26.34
N GLY A 132 -0.05 -13.45 26.91
CA GLY A 132 1.34 -13.39 26.48
C GLY A 132 2.03 -14.76 26.53
N ASN A 133 1.75 -15.57 27.54
CA ASN A 133 2.25 -16.94 27.64
C ASN A 133 1.71 -17.86 26.54
N VAL A 134 0.39 -17.85 26.29
CA VAL A 134 -0.25 -18.67 25.25
C VAL A 134 0.31 -18.35 23.88
N LEU A 135 0.49 -17.06 23.59
CA LEU A 135 1.03 -16.58 22.31
C LEU A 135 2.56 -16.75 22.20
N GLY A 136 3.20 -17.17 23.30
CA GLY A 136 4.64 -17.33 23.38
C GLY A 136 5.41 -16.01 23.30
N LEU A 137 4.79 -14.91 23.70
CA LEU A 137 5.36 -13.57 23.73
C LEU A 137 5.91 -13.23 25.13
N GLN A 138 6.44 -14.19 25.90
CA GLN A 138 7.06 -13.89 27.21
C GLN A 138 8.53 -14.34 27.25
N GLU A 139 9.41 -13.40 27.63
CA GLU A 139 10.84 -13.63 27.87
C GLU A 139 11.09 -14.54 29.09
N PRO A 140 12.17 -15.37 29.11
CA PRO A 140 13.30 -15.43 28.16
C PRO A 140 13.13 -16.48 27.05
N THR A 141 11.98 -17.14 26.97
CA THR A 141 11.76 -18.31 26.11
C THR A 141 11.02 -17.99 24.82
N GLY A 142 10.45 -16.78 24.71
CA GLY A 142 9.86 -16.16 23.53
C GLY A 142 9.78 -14.64 23.77
N GLY A 143 9.29 -13.84 22.82
CA GLY A 143 9.33 -12.39 22.99
C GLY A 143 9.12 -11.58 21.72
N ILE A 144 9.42 -10.28 21.81
CA ILE A 144 9.52 -9.37 20.68
C ILE A 144 11.00 -9.07 20.44
N HIS A 145 11.48 -9.26 19.21
CA HIS A 145 12.84 -8.92 18.83
C HIS A 145 12.90 -7.47 18.32
N TYR A 146 13.81 -6.67 18.89
CA TYR A 146 13.85 -5.21 18.78
C TYR A 146 15.28 -4.66 18.63
N ASP A 147 15.43 -3.35 18.42
CA ASP A 147 16.72 -2.64 18.55
C ASP A 147 17.12 -2.49 20.03
N SER A 148 18.35 -2.88 20.39
CA SER A 148 18.91 -2.95 21.75
C SER A 148 18.90 -1.63 22.55
N ASP A 149 18.61 -0.52 21.89
CA ASP A 149 18.44 0.79 22.52
C ASP A 149 17.23 0.85 23.48
N THR A 150 17.37 1.65 24.53
CA THR A 150 16.28 1.95 25.47
C THR A 150 15.46 3.15 24.99
N VAL A 151 14.14 3.05 24.94
CA VAL A 151 13.25 4.23 24.83
C VAL A 151 12.68 4.62 26.20
N PRO A 152 12.58 5.93 26.50
CA PRO A 152 11.78 6.40 27.62
C PRO A 152 10.32 5.98 27.41
N TYR A 153 9.72 5.41 28.44
CA TYR A 153 8.32 5.07 28.44
C TYR A 153 7.47 6.35 28.61
N SER A 154 6.41 6.52 27.82
CA SER A 154 5.49 7.67 27.91
C SER A 154 4.58 7.61 29.14
N GLY A 155 4.42 6.44 29.78
CA GLY A 155 3.60 6.27 30.97
C GLY A 155 4.36 6.53 32.28
N ARG A 156 3.71 7.19 33.25
CA ARG A 156 4.30 7.50 34.55
C ARG A 156 4.07 6.34 35.53
N VAL A 157 4.92 5.32 35.49
CA VAL A 157 4.88 4.19 36.42
C VAL A 157 5.10 4.68 37.86
N PRO A 158 4.13 4.57 38.78
CA PRO A 158 4.31 5.01 40.16
C PRO A 158 5.08 3.93 40.96
N GLY A 159 6.39 3.87 40.76
CA GLY A 159 7.29 3.16 41.69
C GLY A 159 7.62 4.07 42.87
N GLY A 160 7.31 3.63 44.08
CA GLY A 160 7.40 4.42 45.32
C GLY A 160 8.55 5.42 45.40
N GLY A 161 8.20 6.69 45.55
CA GLY A 161 9.10 7.73 46.07
C GLY A 161 10.25 8.15 45.13
N GLY A 162 9.96 8.52 43.90
CA GLY A 162 10.93 9.24 43.07
C GLY A 162 10.48 9.36 41.63
N SER A 163 10.67 10.53 41.03
CA SER A 163 10.36 10.87 39.64
C SER A 163 11.28 10.15 38.62
N GLY A 164 11.32 8.83 38.64
CA GLY A 164 12.09 8.01 37.69
C GLY A 164 11.20 7.51 36.57
N TYR A 165 11.57 7.77 35.32
CA TYR A 165 11.02 7.06 34.17
C TYR A 165 11.45 5.59 34.28
N THR A 166 10.51 4.65 34.11
CA THR A 166 10.87 3.27 33.75
C THR A 166 11.18 3.24 32.26
N TYR A 167 12.07 2.34 31.86
CA TYR A 167 12.48 2.19 30.47
C TYR A 167 12.01 0.83 29.99
N PHE A 168 11.31 0.80 28.86
CA PHE A 168 11.16 -0.43 28.09
C PHE A 168 12.46 -0.63 27.32
N SER A 169 13.10 -1.78 27.51
CA SER A 169 14.22 -2.17 26.65
C SER A 169 13.64 -2.63 25.33
N GLY A 170 13.91 -1.90 24.24
CA GLY A 170 13.55 -2.30 22.90
C GLY A 170 12.75 -1.29 22.09
N LYS A 171 13.33 -0.81 20.98
CA LYS A 171 12.63 0.05 20.02
C LYS A 171 12.05 -0.78 18.87
N PRO A 172 10.87 -0.42 18.32
CA PRO A 172 10.40 -1.01 17.08
C PRO A 172 11.40 -0.69 15.95
N TYR A 173 11.44 -1.54 14.94
CA TYR A 173 12.11 -1.22 13.68
C TYR A 173 11.29 -0.18 12.94
N HIS A 174 11.92 0.89 12.49
CA HIS A 174 11.30 1.91 11.65
C HIS A 174 11.71 1.70 10.19
N VAL A 175 10.96 0.87 9.46
CA VAL A 175 11.42 0.26 8.20
C VAL A 175 10.34 0.21 7.13
N SER A 176 10.79 0.21 5.87
CA SER A 176 9.95 -0.03 4.69
C SER A 176 10.43 -1.27 3.94
N GLY A 177 9.63 -1.76 2.99
CA GLY A 177 9.97 -2.91 2.17
C GLY A 177 8.82 -3.90 2.05
N THR A 178 9.15 -5.19 1.95
CA THR A 178 8.17 -6.22 1.62
C THR A 178 8.13 -7.30 2.69
N LEU A 179 6.94 -7.60 3.22
CA LEU A 179 6.65 -8.85 3.92
C LEU A 179 6.03 -9.85 2.95
N VAL A 180 6.39 -11.12 3.09
CA VAL A 180 5.90 -12.23 2.28
C VAL A 180 5.21 -13.24 3.18
N GLY A 181 4.03 -13.67 2.75
CA GLY A 181 3.22 -14.68 3.40
C GLY A 181 3.86 -16.07 3.40
N VAL A 182 3.45 -16.88 4.36
CA VAL A 182 3.80 -18.29 4.48
C VAL A 182 2.62 -19.14 4.02
N ALA A 183 2.86 -20.11 3.14
CA ALA A 183 1.81 -21.01 2.63
C ALA A 183 1.09 -21.75 3.77
N ASN A 184 -0.23 -21.97 3.62
CA ASN A 184 -1.09 -22.64 4.60
C ASN A 184 -1.25 -21.89 5.95
N THR A 185 -1.18 -20.56 5.92
CA THR A 185 -1.43 -19.67 7.07
C THR A 185 -2.43 -18.58 6.67
N SER A 186 -2.79 -17.67 7.58
CA SER A 186 -3.68 -16.53 7.30
C SER A 186 -3.15 -15.59 6.22
N SER A 187 -1.87 -15.71 5.86
CA SER A 187 -1.20 -14.94 4.82
C SER A 187 -1.07 -15.68 3.48
N GLY A 188 -1.48 -16.95 3.42
CA GLY A 188 -1.05 -17.88 2.38
C GLY A 188 -2.10 -18.92 1.98
N GLN A 189 -3.39 -18.65 2.22
CA GLN A 189 -4.50 -19.59 2.05
C GLN A 189 -4.94 -19.72 0.58
N LEU A 190 -5.35 -18.61 -0.05
CA LEU A 190 -5.74 -18.55 -1.47
C LEU A 190 -4.52 -18.36 -2.38
N GLY A 191 -3.46 -17.77 -1.82
CA GLY A 191 -2.17 -17.52 -2.45
C GLY A 191 -1.26 -16.79 -1.47
N ILE A 192 0.03 -16.63 -1.80
CA ILE A 192 0.96 -15.92 -0.92
C ILE A 192 0.66 -14.42 -0.98
N ALA A 193 0.15 -13.85 0.13
CA ALA A 193 0.00 -12.42 0.29
C ALA A 193 1.38 -11.79 0.48
N THR A 194 1.68 -10.79 -0.34
CA THR A 194 2.86 -9.97 -0.21
C THR A 194 2.40 -8.57 0.23
N LEU A 195 2.92 -8.10 1.37
CA LEU A 195 2.66 -6.76 1.86
C LEU A 195 3.78 -5.81 1.47
N ASN A 196 3.47 -4.85 0.61
CA ASN A 196 4.39 -3.77 0.24
C ASN A 196 4.14 -2.55 1.12
N ILE A 197 5.17 -2.18 1.88
CA ILE A 197 5.25 -1.02 2.77
C ILE A 197 6.07 0.05 2.03
N THR A 198 5.40 1.08 1.52
CA THR A 198 5.98 2.06 0.59
C THR A 198 6.78 3.16 1.29
N SER A 199 6.53 3.37 2.58
CA SER A 199 7.25 4.31 3.45
C SER A 199 7.46 3.69 4.83
N PRO A 200 8.46 4.12 5.62
CA PRO A 200 8.78 3.48 6.89
C PRO A 200 7.61 3.45 7.89
N ILE A 201 7.36 2.29 8.48
CA ILE A 201 6.41 2.10 9.59
C ILE A 201 7.12 1.45 10.78
N ASP A 202 6.54 1.61 11.97
CA ASP A 202 7.02 0.95 13.17
C ASP A 202 6.57 -0.53 13.17
N MET A 203 7.54 -1.42 13.38
CA MET A 203 7.32 -2.87 13.36
C MET A 203 8.13 -3.59 14.43
N TYR A 204 7.54 -4.61 15.03
CA TYR A 204 8.19 -5.57 15.90
C TYR A 204 8.28 -6.93 15.22
N SER A 205 9.45 -7.54 15.26
CA SER A 205 9.52 -8.96 14.95
C SER A 205 9.02 -9.75 16.15
N LEU A 206 8.15 -10.72 15.90
CA LEU A 206 7.56 -11.60 16.88
C LEU A 206 8.36 -12.90 16.95
N ASN A 207 8.64 -13.36 18.17
CA ASN A 207 9.24 -14.64 18.45
C ASN A 207 8.32 -15.47 19.34
N LYS A 208 7.53 -16.36 18.73
CA LYS A 208 6.68 -17.31 19.46
C LYS A 208 7.54 -18.41 20.09
N GLN A 209 7.11 -18.93 21.24
CA GLN A 209 7.68 -20.12 21.86
C GLN A 209 7.48 -21.39 20.99
N SER A 210 8.02 -22.53 21.42
CA SER A 210 7.81 -23.83 20.74
C SER A 210 6.38 -24.38 20.85
N ASP A 211 5.38 -23.53 21.08
CA ASP A 211 3.97 -23.90 21.11
C ASP A 211 3.50 -24.27 19.70
N SER A 212 2.92 -25.47 19.58
CA SER A 212 2.39 -26.01 18.33
C SER A 212 1.04 -25.43 17.92
N THR A 213 0.41 -24.64 18.79
CA THR A 213 -0.89 -23.98 18.55
C THR A 213 -0.74 -22.78 17.63
N PHE A 214 0.46 -22.24 17.46
CA PHE A 214 0.72 -21.05 16.65
C PHE A 214 1.79 -21.29 15.60
N VAL A 215 1.67 -20.63 14.44
CA VAL A 215 2.64 -20.62 13.35
C VAL A 215 2.95 -19.18 12.92
N TYR A 216 4.11 -19.00 12.29
CA TYR A 216 4.46 -17.71 11.71
C TYR A 216 3.85 -17.59 10.33
N SER A 217 3.22 -16.45 10.04
CA SER A 217 2.55 -16.22 8.77
C SER A 217 3.19 -15.13 7.92
N LEU A 218 3.98 -14.20 8.47
CA LEU A 218 4.69 -13.20 7.66
C LEU A 218 6.17 -13.12 8.00
N GLN A 219 7.01 -13.01 6.96
CA GLN A 219 8.46 -12.85 7.04
C GLN A 219 8.97 -11.82 6.00
N PRO A 220 10.16 -11.22 6.14
CA PRO A 220 10.74 -10.34 5.13
C PRO A 220 10.93 -10.99 3.76
N GLY A 221 10.68 -10.24 2.70
CA GLY A 221 10.79 -10.68 1.31
C GLY A 221 12.18 -10.58 0.68
N GLY A 222 13.16 -9.94 1.32
CA GLY A 222 14.51 -9.77 0.77
C GLY A 222 15.16 -8.41 1.10
N GLU A 223 16.48 -8.33 0.89
CA GLU A 223 17.41 -7.32 1.45
C GLU A 223 17.31 -5.90 0.86
N GLN A 224 17.77 -4.94 1.68
CA GLN A 224 18.25 -3.59 1.36
C GLN A 224 18.01 -3.09 -0.07
N THR A 225 17.05 -2.20 -0.23
CA THR A 225 16.75 -1.56 -1.51
C THR A 225 17.63 -0.32 -1.69
N GLN A 226 18.33 -0.21 -2.82
CA GLN A 226 18.87 1.07 -3.24
C GLN A 226 17.74 1.96 -3.75
N VAL A 227 17.67 3.18 -3.23
CA VAL A 227 16.74 4.22 -3.64
C VAL A 227 17.51 5.49 -3.97
N THR A 228 17.05 6.22 -4.98
CA THR A 228 17.57 7.54 -5.32
C THR A 228 16.67 8.59 -4.67
N LEU A 229 17.20 9.33 -3.70
CA LEU A 229 16.45 10.28 -2.88
C LEU A 229 16.54 11.72 -3.37
N LEU A 230 17.48 11.98 -4.26
CA LEU A 230 17.66 13.20 -5.02
C LEU A 230 18.18 12.78 -6.39
N ASP A 231 17.61 13.30 -7.46
CA ASP A 231 18.09 13.10 -8.83
C ASP A 231 17.79 14.37 -9.63
N GLU A 232 18.82 15.16 -9.91
CA GLU A 232 18.68 16.46 -10.57
C GLU A 232 19.69 16.59 -11.71
N ASP A 233 19.20 16.49 -12.95
CA ASP A 233 19.94 16.70 -14.19
C ASP A 233 20.11 18.18 -14.58
N MET A 234 19.61 19.10 -13.74
CA MET A 234 19.63 20.55 -13.91
C MET A 234 18.91 21.11 -15.15
N GLU A 235 18.22 20.29 -15.95
CA GLU A 235 17.52 20.75 -17.16
C GLU A 235 16.19 21.44 -16.86
N THR A 236 15.62 21.14 -15.69
CA THR A 236 14.52 21.89 -15.08
C THR A 236 15.02 22.61 -13.83
N ASP A 237 14.43 23.78 -13.50
CA ASP A 237 14.83 24.52 -12.29
C ASP A 237 14.50 23.66 -11.07
N PRO A 238 15.51 23.19 -10.31
CA PRO A 238 15.26 22.28 -9.20
C PRO A 238 14.72 23.02 -7.96
N GLY A 239 14.53 24.34 -8.04
CA GLY A 239 14.02 25.15 -6.93
C GLY A 239 15.00 25.28 -5.76
N TRP A 240 16.28 25.01 -6.00
CA TRP A 240 17.32 25.10 -4.98
C TRP A 240 17.55 26.55 -4.53
N SER A 241 17.89 26.73 -3.26
CA SER A 241 18.04 28.05 -2.67
C SER A 241 19.47 28.55 -2.79
N THR A 242 19.67 29.73 -3.38
CA THR A 242 20.95 30.44 -3.37
C THR A 242 20.94 31.58 -2.36
N GLY A 243 22.09 31.93 -1.76
CA GLY A 243 22.16 33.05 -0.82
C GLY A 243 23.56 33.36 -0.29
N GLY A 244 23.64 34.25 0.70
CA GLY A 244 24.91 34.73 1.28
C GLY A 244 25.31 36.13 0.80
N SER A 245 26.52 36.56 1.18
CA SER A 245 27.05 37.87 0.80
C SER A 245 27.73 37.79 -0.56
N GLY A 246 27.32 38.65 -1.51
CA GLY A 246 27.77 38.57 -2.90
C GLY A 246 27.32 37.24 -3.51
N ASN A 247 26.00 37.05 -3.62
CA ASN A 247 25.46 35.81 -4.19
C ASN A 247 25.74 35.76 -5.69
N GLU A 248 26.62 34.83 -6.07
CA GLU A 248 27.03 34.62 -7.46
C GLU A 248 26.33 33.42 -8.10
N TRP A 249 25.61 32.59 -7.34
CA TRP A 249 25.06 31.36 -7.89
C TRP A 249 23.85 31.62 -8.78
N ASP A 250 23.95 31.16 -10.03
CA ASP A 250 22.90 31.20 -11.04
C ASP A 250 22.53 29.78 -11.47
N TRP A 251 21.28 29.58 -11.86
CA TRP A 251 20.82 28.39 -12.60
C TRP A 251 20.39 28.80 -14.01
N GLY A 252 20.67 27.96 -15.00
CA GLY A 252 20.20 28.14 -16.37
C GLY A 252 21.18 27.59 -17.40
N ILE A 253 21.07 28.05 -18.65
CA ILE A 253 21.99 27.63 -19.73
C ILE A 253 23.43 27.90 -19.29
N CYS A 254 24.24 26.84 -19.26
CA CYS A 254 25.59 26.89 -18.75
C CYS A 254 26.44 27.86 -19.57
N LYS A 255 27.14 28.79 -18.90
CA LYS A 255 27.93 29.89 -19.52
C LYS A 255 29.15 30.22 -18.68
N GLY A 256 30.09 30.95 -19.26
CA GLY A 256 31.35 31.30 -18.59
C GLY A 256 32.34 30.15 -18.72
N GLY A 257 32.80 29.62 -17.59
CA GLY A 257 33.84 28.61 -17.46
C GLY A 257 33.73 27.45 -18.47
N PRO A 258 32.77 26.51 -18.32
CA PRO A 258 32.62 25.37 -19.23
C PRO A 258 32.38 25.72 -20.70
N GLY A 259 31.98 26.96 -21.02
CA GLY A 259 31.54 27.38 -22.35
C GLY A 259 30.02 27.48 -22.48
N TYR A 260 29.52 27.87 -23.64
CA TYR A 260 28.08 28.10 -23.86
C TYR A 260 27.35 26.78 -24.09
N ALA A 261 26.30 26.53 -23.30
CA ALA A 261 25.50 25.31 -23.33
C ALA A 261 26.35 24.03 -23.23
N ASN A 262 27.42 24.09 -22.43
CA ASN A 262 28.38 22.99 -22.25
C ASN A 262 28.34 22.49 -20.80
N ALA A 263 27.14 22.10 -20.36
CA ALA A 263 26.92 21.35 -19.15
C ALA A 263 27.44 19.90 -19.30
N HIS A 264 27.49 19.11 -18.24
CA HIS A 264 27.88 17.70 -18.32
C HIS A 264 26.80 16.89 -19.06
N SER A 265 25.54 17.07 -18.68
CA SER A 265 24.38 16.60 -19.42
C SER A 265 23.55 17.80 -19.92
N GLY A 266 22.77 17.59 -20.99
CA GLY A 266 21.90 18.64 -21.53
C GLY A 266 22.63 19.96 -21.88
N SER A 267 22.13 21.07 -21.34
CA SER A 267 22.58 22.43 -21.65
C SER A 267 22.61 23.39 -20.46
N LYS A 268 22.04 23.00 -19.31
CA LYS A 268 21.88 23.84 -18.13
C LYS A 268 22.69 23.29 -16.97
N CYS A 269 23.04 24.17 -16.04
CA CYS A 269 23.82 23.82 -14.86
C CYS A 269 23.55 24.84 -13.75
N TYR A 270 24.05 24.59 -12.54
CA TYR A 270 24.35 25.67 -11.60
C TYR A 270 25.77 26.17 -11.82
N GLY A 271 25.98 27.48 -11.74
CA GLY A 271 27.31 28.06 -11.88
C GLY A 271 27.42 29.42 -11.21
N THR A 272 28.64 29.77 -10.80
CA THR A 272 28.92 31.10 -10.24
C THR A 272 29.08 32.13 -11.36
N ASP A 273 28.31 33.21 -11.28
CA ASP A 273 28.27 34.39 -12.16
C ASP A 273 27.97 34.05 -13.63
N MET A 274 27.00 33.17 -13.90
CA MET A 274 26.63 32.82 -15.28
C MET A 274 25.81 33.89 -16.00
N SER A 275 25.27 34.84 -15.25
CA SER A 275 24.53 36.00 -15.75
C SER A 275 25.37 37.27 -15.85
N GLY A 276 26.58 37.26 -15.29
CA GLY A 276 27.51 38.39 -15.26
C GLY A 276 28.06 38.81 -16.61
N SER A 277 28.55 40.05 -16.67
CA SER A 277 29.14 40.60 -17.91
C SER A 277 30.52 40.04 -18.25
N ASP A 278 31.22 39.48 -17.26
CA ASP A 278 32.56 38.91 -17.40
C ASP A 278 32.72 37.49 -16.85
N TYR A 279 31.62 36.87 -16.39
CA TYR A 279 31.52 35.48 -15.94
C TYR A 279 32.54 35.05 -14.89
N ARG A 280 32.83 35.92 -13.92
CA ARG A 280 33.86 35.67 -12.91
C ARG A 280 33.33 36.05 -11.54
N TYR A 281 33.34 35.09 -10.61
CA TYR A 281 32.85 35.30 -9.25
C TYR A 281 33.53 36.50 -8.57
N ASN A 282 32.77 37.24 -7.76
CA ASN A 282 33.28 38.42 -7.07
C ASN A 282 34.29 38.14 -5.94
N ASN A 283 35.17 39.11 -5.69
CA ASN A 283 36.03 39.13 -4.50
C ASN A 283 35.18 39.28 -3.23
N ASN A 284 35.61 38.67 -2.13
CA ASN A 284 34.94 38.68 -0.82
C ASN A 284 33.52 38.07 -0.86
N ALA A 285 33.25 37.19 -1.83
CA ALA A 285 32.02 36.43 -1.89
C ALA A 285 31.99 35.38 -0.78
N ASN A 286 30.84 35.24 -0.14
CA ASN A 286 30.56 34.20 0.86
C ASN A 286 29.12 33.75 0.64
N CYS A 287 28.94 32.91 -0.37
CA CYS A 287 27.64 32.58 -0.95
C CYS A 287 27.51 31.10 -1.29
N TYR A 288 26.28 30.61 -1.34
CA TYR A 288 26.00 29.18 -1.50
C TYR A 288 24.84 28.94 -2.46
N VAL A 289 24.84 27.73 -3.03
CA VAL A 289 23.65 27.03 -3.52
C VAL A 289 23.38 25.83 -2.61
N ARG A 290 22.11 25.55 -2.31
CA ARG A 290 21.71 24.48 -1.38
C ARG A 290 20.43 23.78 -1.83
N THR A 291 20.41 22.46 -1.66
CA THR A 291 19.25 21.57 -1.88
C THR A 291 18.06 21.85 -0.95
N GLY A 292 16.92 21.22 -1.25
CA GLY A 292 15.87 20.95 -0.27
C GLY A 292 16.33 20.00 0.86
N TYR A 293 15.41 19.63 1.76
CA TYR A 293 15.68 18.54 2.71
C TYR A 293 15.67 17.20 1.97
N ILE A 294 16.59 16.33 2.35
CA ILE A 294 16.71 14.95 1.87
C ILE A 294 16.52 14.05 3.10
N ASP A 295 15.55 13.15 3.03
CA ASP A 295 15.20 12.28 4.15
C ASP A 295 16.05 11.00 4.15
N LEU A 296 17.00 10.90 5.09
CA LEU A 296 17.82 9.70 5.31
C LEU A 296 17.39 8.93 6.56
N THR A 297 16.18 9.15 7.08
CA THR A 297 15.74 8.58 8.37
C THR A 297 15.75 7.05 8.35
N SER A 298 15.36 6.42 7.23
CA SER A 298 15.34 4.96 7.04
C SER A 298 16.55 4.40 6.29
N ALA A 299 17.56 5.24 6.01
CA ALA A 299 18.75 4.81 5.28
C ALA A 299 19.76 4.11 6.21
N SER A 300 20.31 2.98 5.79
CA SER A 300 21.46 2.33 6.42
C SER A 300 22.80 2.81 5.87
N SER A 301 22.80 3.35 4.65
CA SER A 301 23.95 4.01 4.03
C SER A 301 23.49 5.01 2.97
N ALA A 302 24.33 5.98 2.64
CA ALA A 302 24.02 6.96 1.60
C ALA A 302 25.29 7.47 0.92
N THR A 303 25.20 7.71 -0.39
CA THR A 303 26.27 8.25 -1.23
C THR A 303 25.73 9.46 -1.99
N LEU A 304 26.43 10.58 -1.88
CA LEU A 304 26.22 11.75 -2.72
C LEU A 304 27.13 11.64 -3.94
N GLU A 305 26.57 11.84 -5.11
CA GLU A 305 27.30 11.83 -6.37
C GLU A 305 26.91 13.04 -7.22
N PHE A 306 27.89 13.59 -7.94
CA PHE A 306 27.67 14.72 -8.84
C PHE A 306 28.79 14.92 -9.85
N TYR A 307 28.56 15.77 -10.86
CA TYR A 307 29.60 16.27 -11.74
C TYR A 307 29.94 17.74 -11.45
N ASP A 308 31.23 18.07 -11.39
CA ASP A 308 31.69 19.45 -11.23
C ASP A 308 32.76 19.88 -12.23
N TRP A 309 32.78 21.18 -12.50
CA TRP A 309 33.81 21.88 -13.26
C TRP A 309 34.19 23.14 -12.48
N TYR A 310 35.48 23.46 -12.36
CA TYR A 310 35.87 24.72 -11.71
C TYR A 310 37.23 25.27 -12.11
N LYS A 311 37.37 26.58 -11.87
CA LYS A 311 38.61 27.35 -11.89
C LYS A 311 38.49 28.49 -10.87
N ILE A 312 39.19 28.33 -9.76
CA ILE A 312 39.15 29.14 -8.54
C ILE A 312 40.59 29.50 -8.17
N GLU A 313 40.81 30.61 -7.46
CA GLU A 313 42.17 30.98 -7.03
C GLU A 313 42.79 29.90 -6.12
N ASN A 314 43.90 29.34 -6.56
CA ASN A 314 44.52 28.18 -5.91
C ASN A 314 45.06 28.52 -4.52
N GLY A 315 44.44 27.93 -3.49
CA GLY A 315 44.88 28.05 -2.10
C GLY A 315 44.33 29.26 -1.35
N TRP A 316 43.62 30.15 -2.03
CA TRP A 316 43.06 31.39 -1.45
C TRP A 316 41.54 31.36 -1.44
N ASP A 317 40.94 30.90 -2.52
CA ASP A 317 39.49 30.80 -2.68
C ASP A 317 39.06 29.34 -2.69
N TYR A 318 37.88 29.08 -2.15
CA TYR A 318 37.38 27.73 -1.94
C TYR A 318 35.89 27.61 -2.21
N VAL A 319 35.49 26.47 -2.77
CA VAL A 319 34.13 25.95 -2.62
C VAL A 319 34.15 24.81 -1.62
N TYR A 320 33.37 24.93 -0.55
CA TYR A 320 33.20 23.90 0.46
C TYR A 320 31.91 23.13 0.18
N LEU A 321 32.03 21.81 0.03
CA LEU A 321 30.88 20.90 0.04
C LEU A 321 30.53 20.59 1.49
N GLN A 322 29.29 20.88 1.87
CA GLN A 322 28.85 20.75 3.25
C GLN A 322 27.50 20.04 3.37
N VAL A 323 27.36 19.24 4.43
CA VAL A 323 26.11 18.57 4.83
C VAL A 323 25.58 19.22 6.10
N TYR A 324 24.26 19.41 6.17
CA TYR A 324 23.55 19.90 7.34
C TYR A 324 22.74 18.78 7.98
N ASP A 325 22.95 18.54 9.28
CA ASP A 325 22.22 17.56 10.12
C ASP A 325 21.62 18.21 11.38
N GLY A 326 21.58 19.54 11.41
CA GLY A 326 21.40 20.35 12.62
C GLY A 326 22.49 21.41 12.75
N SER A 327 23.70 21.10 12.25
CA SER A 327 24.77 22.07 12.01
C SER A 327 25.48 21.81 10.68
N TRP A 328 26.29 22.75 10.18
CA TRP A 328 26.97 22.60 8.88
C TRP A 328 28.34 21.94 9.04
N HIS A 329 28.56 20.84 8.32
CA HIS A 329 29.80 20.07 8.32
C HIS A 329 30.45 20.09 6.95
N THR A 330 31.72 20.50 6.85
CA THR A 330 32.49 20.39 5.61
C THR A 330 32.97 18.97 5.40
N ILE A 331 32.57 18.36 4.28
CA ILE A 331 32.99 17.02 3.88
C ILE A 331 34.02 17.02 2.76
N ALA A 332 34.07 18.10 1.96
CA ALA A 332 35.12 18.33 0.97
C ALA A 332 35.34 19.83 0.72
N SER A 333 36.50 20.15 0.15
CA SER A 333 36.85 21.51 -0.28
C SER A 333 37.55 21.48 -1.62
N PHE A 334 37.18 22.41 -2.50
CA PHE A 334 37.72 22.56 -3.84
C PHE A 334 38.40 23.91 -4.00
N THR A 335 39.59 23.91 -4.58
CA THR A 335 40.38 25.12 -4.90
C THR A 335 41.28 24.83 -6.10
N GLY A 336 41.79 25.86 -6.76
CA GLY A 336 42.59 25.69 -7.97
C GLY A 336 41.70 25.41 -9.18
N ASN A 337 42.07 24.48 -10.06
CA ASN A 337 41.37 24.31 -11.32
C ASN A 337 41.22 22.84 -11.74
N GLN A 338 40.03 22.51 -12.26
CA GLN A 338 39.68 21.18 -12.77
C GLN A 338 39.23 21.21 -14.24
N GLN A 339 38.75 22.35 -14.76
CA GLN A 339 38.53 22.67 -16.19
C GLN A 339 37.97 21.55 -17.12
N SER A 340 37.32 20.55 -16.55
CA SER A 340 36.68 19.40 -17.17
C SER A 340 35.66 18.86 -16.19
N TRP A 341 34.47 18.50 -16.69
CA TRP A 341 33.43 17.87 -15.89
C TRP A 341 33.95 16.56 -15.33
N THR A 342 33.97 16.43 -14.00
CA THR A 342 34.53 15.27 -13.32
C THR A 342 33.50 14.71 -12.35
N HIS A 343 33.30 13.40 -12.39
CA HIS A 343 32.44 12.71 -11.43
C HIS A 343 33.05 12.75 -10.02
N LYS A 344 32.22 13.07 -9.03
CA LYS A 344 32.52 13.04 -7.60
C LYS A 344 31.58 12.08 -6.91
N SER A 345 32.11 11.31 -5.96
CA SER A 345 31.35 10.39 -5.14
C SER A 345 31.85 10.51 -3.71
N TYR A 346 30.93 10.79 -2.79
CA TYR A 346 31.19 10.99 -1.36
C TYR A 346 30.25 10.13 -0.54
N ASP A 347 30.84 9.27 0.30
CA ASP A 347 30.09 8.55 1.33
C ASP A 347 29.59 9.55 2.38
N ILE A 348 28.27 9.62 2.53
CA ILE A 348 27.57 10.44 3.52
C ILE A 348 26.82 9.57 4.53
N SER A 349 27.19 8.30 4.65
CA SER A 349 26.54 7.33 5.55
C SER A 349 26.65 7.73 7.03
N SER A 350 27.58 8.61 7.42
CA SER A 350 27.64 9.17 8.77
C SER A 350 26.49 10.12 9.11
N TYR A 351 25.68 10.52 8.12
CA TYR A 351 24.57 11.46 8.27
C TYR A 351 23.19 10.80 8.09
N VAL A 352 23.12 9.46 8.08
CA VAL A 352 21.83 8.73 8.07
C VAL A 352 21.10 8.84 9.41
N GLY A 353 19.82 8.47 9.44
CA GLY A 353 18.99 8.52 10.65
C GLY A 353 18.28 9.86 10.87
N GLY A 354 18.27 10.75 9.88
CA GLY A 354 17.52 12.00 9.93
C GLY A 354 17.48 12.76 8.61
N ASN A 355 16.92 13.98 8.65
CA ASN A 355 16.81 14.87 7.50
C ASN A 355 18.08 15.70 7.31
N ILE A 356 18.64 15.66 6.10
CA ILE A 356 19.85 16.43 5.76
C ILE A 356 19.59 17.52 4.71
N ARG A 357 20.55 18.44 4.55
CA ARG A 357 20.68 19.29 3.34
C ARG A 357 22.11 19.33 2.87
N ILE A 358 22.31 19.54 1.57
CA ILE A 358 23.65 19.60 0.96
C ILE A 358 23.83 20.99 0.35
N ARG A 359 25.00 21.61 0.56
CA ARG A 359 25.34 22.90 -0.07
C ARG A 359 26.76 22.94 -0.60
N TRP A 360 26.94 23.78 -1.61
CA TRP A 360 28.24 24.22 -2.12
C TRP A 360 28.42 25.68 -1.74
N LEU A 361 29.38 25.96 -0.85
CA LEU A 361 29.65 27.30 -0.30
C LEU A 361 30.93 27.87 -0.91
N LEU A 362 30.81 28.89 -1.76
CA LEU A 362 31.92 29.69 -2.24
C LEU A 362 32.38 30.68 -1.18
N GLN A 363 33.68 30.71 -0.91
CA GLN A 363 34.35 31.73 -0.12
C GLN A 363 35.56 32.25 -0.91
N SER A 364 35.55 33.55 -1.23
CA SER A 364 36.66 34.21 -1.91
C SER A 364 37.29 35.32 -1.07
N ASP A 365 38.55 35.61 -1.37
CA ASP A 365 39.35 36.64 -0.74
C ASP A 365 39.20 38.01 -1.44
N GLY A 366 40.00 39.00 -1.03
CA GLY A 366 39.92 40.36 -1.56
C GLY A 366 40.50 40.58 -2.97
N ASN A 367 41.11 39.58 -3.59
CA ASN A 367 41.90 39.67 -4.81
C ASN A 367 41.51 38.58 -5.84
N THR A 368 42.04 38.70 -7.06
CA THR A 368 41.98 37.69 -8.15
C THR A 368 40.66 36.91 -8.36
N ARG A 369 39.95 37.24 -9.45
CA ARG A 369 38.72 36.51 -9.86
C ARG A 369 38.98 35.52 -10.99
N TYR A 370 38.33 34.37 -10.93
CA TYR A 370 38.32 33.35 -11.97
C TYR A 370 36.89 32.93 -12.35
N ASP A 371 36.78 32.00 -13.30
CA ASP A 371 35.51 31.57 -13.89
C ASP A 371 34.59 30.88 -12.85
N GLY A 372 35.15 30.38 -11.74
CA GLY A 372 34.40 29.92 -10.58
C GLY A 372 34.05 28.44 -10.61
N TYR A 373 32.88 28.06 -10.07
CA TYR A 373 32.48 26.67 -9.85
C TYR A 373 31.12 26.38 -10.51
N TYR A 374 31.01 25.19 -11.09
CA TYR A 374 29.87 24.73 -11.85
C TYR A 374 29.50 23.31 -11.44
N LEU A 375 28.20 23.07 -11.33
CA LEU A 375 27.61 21.84 -10.80
C LEU A 375 26.53 21.34 -11.76
N ASP A 376 26.56 20.05 -12.03
CA ASP A 376 25.60 19.37 -12.89
C ASP A 376 25.41 17.91 -12.47
N ASP A 377 24.29 17.31 -12.89
CA ASP A 377 23.85 15.94 -12.56
C ASP A 377 24.12 15.56 -11.11
N VAL A 378 23.22 15.93 -10.19
CA VAL A 378 23.40 15.68 -8.75
C VAL A 378 22.41 14.65 -8.27
N TRP A 379 22.90 13.57 -7.67
CA TRP A 379 22.02 12.56 -7.10
C TRP A 379 22.51 12.04 -5.74
N VAL A 380 21.57 11.54 -4.95
CA VAL A 380 21.84 10.86 -3.68
C VAL A 380 21.23 9.48 -3.74
N ASN A 381 22.08 8.46 -3.75
CA ASN A 381 21.66 7.08 -3.62
C ASN A 381 21.78 6.67 -2.16
N ALA A 382 20.69 6.16 -1.59
CA ALA A 382 20.67 5.59 -0.26
C ALA A 382 20.32 4.11 -0.33
N THR A 383 20.89 3.36 0.59
CA THR A 383 20.44 2.00 0.86
C THR A 383 19.46 2.09 2.01
N GLN A 384 18.17 1.86 1.74
CA GLN A 384 17.18 1.81 2.80
C GLN A 384 17.26 0.48 3.53
N GLN A 385 17.09 0.54 4.86
CA GLN A 385 16.98 -0.65 5.67
C GLN A 385 15.68 -1.38 5.30
N GLY A 386 15.81 -2.44 4.51
CA GLY A 386 14.72 -3.38 4.30
C GLY A 386 14.28 -4.01 5.62
N ILE A 387 13.13 -4.67 5.62
CA ILE A 387 12.57 -5.29 6.83
C ILE A 387 13.58 -6.30 7.41
N PRO A 388 14.05 -6.13 8.66
CA PRO A 388 15.04 -7.00 9.29
C PRO A 388 14.60 -8.47 9.32
N SER A 389 15.55 -9.41 9.27
CA SER A 389 15.25 -10.84 9.36
C SER A 389 14.45 -11.14 10.62
N GLY A 390 13.29 -11.78 10.47
CA GLY A 390 12.41 -12.11 11.58
C GLY A 390 11.04 -12.56 11.07
N TYR A 391 10.09 -12.71 12.00
CA TYR A 391 8.68 -12.95 11.70
C TYR A 391 7.85 -11.77 12.18
N TYR A 392 6.82 -11.39 11.45
CA TYR A 392 6.03 -10.17 11.73
C TYR A 392 4.54 -10.45 11.89
N ALA A 393 4.15 -11.72 11.77
CA ALA A 393 2.83 -12.20 12.11
C ALA A 393 2.88 -13.60 12.70
N ILE A 394 2.06 -13.82 13.73
CA ILE A 394 1.79 -15.12 14.32
C ILE A 394 0.28 -15.34 14.25
N ASP A 395 -0.14 -16.48 13.73
CA ASP A 395 -1.53 -16.91 13.75
C ASP A 395 -1.66 -18.29 14.37
N ALA A 396 -2.87 -18.65 14.79
CA ALA A 396 -3.12 -20.00 15.28
C ALA A 396 -2.91 -21.02 14.14
N VAL A 397 -2.69 -22.29 14.47
CA VAL A 397 -2.62 -23.33 13.44
C VAL A 397 -3.99 -23.55 12.81
N ARG A 398 -3.97 -23.92 11.53
CA ARG A 398 -5.16 -24.25 10.76
C ARG A 398 -6.09 -25.22 11.52
N GLY A 399 -7.38 -24.89 11.57
CA GLY A 399 -8.40 -25.69 12.27
C GLY A 399 -8.49 -25.46 13.79
N THR A 400 -7.75 -24.48 14.33
CA THR A 400 -7.84 -24.04 15.73
C THR A 400 -8.48 -22.65 15.83
N ASN A 401 -8.27 -21.94 16.94
CA ASN A 401 -8.94 -20.67 17.23
C ASN A 401 -8.56 -19.57 16.22
N ARG A 402 -9.50 -18.69 15.92
CA ARG A 402 -9.45 -17.76 14.77
C ARG A 402 -8.74 -16.45 15.09
N SER A 403 -7.47 -16.53 15.45
CA SER A 403 -6.72 -15.37 15.96
C SER A 403 -5.37 -15.14 15.30
N ILE A 404 -5.08 -13.86 15.07
CA ILE A 404 -3.90 -13.38 14.35
C ILE A 404 -3.31 -12.20 15.12
N ILE A 405 -1.99 -12.17 15.23
CA ILE A 405 -1.23 -11.08 15.83
C ILE A 405 -0.21 -10.55 14.83
N LEU A 406 -0.26 -9.24 14.61
CA LEU A 406 0.64 -8.52 13.74
C LEU A 406 1.57 -7.63 14.57
N GLY A 407 2.87 -7.72 14.32
CA GLY A 407 3.86 -6.86 14.95
C GLY A 407 3.88 -5.42 14.43
N PHE A 408 2.90 -5.02 13.63
CA PHE A 408 2.79 -3.74 12.94
C PHE A 408 1.31 -3.37 12.78
N ASP A 409 1.01 -2.12 12.43
CA ASP A 409 -0.37 -1.67 12.15
C ASP A 409 -0.75 -1.99 10.69
N LEU A 410 -1.70 -2.91 10.49
CA LEU A 410 -2.17 -3.29 9.15
C LEU A 410 -2.91 -2.15 8.45
N ASN A 411 -3.47 -1.21 9.23
CA ASN A 411 -4.21 -0.07 8.70
C ASN A 411 -3.32 1.12 8.32
N ALA A 412 -2.00 1.02 8.55
CA ALA A 412 -1.03 2.05 8.18
C ALA A 412 -1.14 2.43 6.69
N ASP A 413 -1.22 3.72 6.38
CA ASP A 413 -1.41 4.25 5.01
C ASP A 413 -0.23 3.87 4.09
N GLU A 414 0.92 3.56 4.68
CA GLU A 414 2.13 3.11 4.00
C GLU A 414 2.01 1.69 3.41
N ILE A 415 1.03 0.89 3.87
CA ILE A 415 0.74 -0.41 3.26
C ILE A 415 -0.18 -0.18 2.06
N THR A 416 0.22 -0.68 0.88
CA THR A 416 -0.61 -0.48 -0.31
C THR A 416 -2.00 -1.10 -0.13
N PRO A 417 -3.08 -0.46 -0.62
CA PRO A 417 -4.43 -1.01 -0.47
C PRO A 417 -4.60 -2.41 -1.10
N GLU A 418 -3.89 -2.69 -2.20
CA GLU A 418 -3.87 -4.01 -2.84
C GLU A 418 -3.24 -5.07 -1.93
N SER A 419 -2.05 -4.78 -1.36
CA SER A 419 -1.39 -5.63 -0.37
C SER A 419 -2.30 -5.95 0.82
N ARG A 420 -2.87 -4.90 1.43
CA ARG A 420 -3.78 -5.03 2.58
C ARG A 420 -4.98 -5.89 2.26
N THR A 421 -5.60 -5.66 1.09
CA THR A 421 -6.74 -6.43 0.60
C THR A 421 -6.40 -7.91 0.45
N ASN A 422 -5.31 -8.23 -0.25
CA ASN A 422 -4.92 -9.62 -0.51
C ASN A 422 -4.65 -10.37 0.80
N TYR A 423 -4.02 -9.69 1.77
CA TYR A 423 -3.85 -10.24 3.10
C TYR A 423 -5.20 -10.50 3.80
N LEU A 424 -6.11 -9.51 3.83
CA LEU A 424 -7.43 -9.66 4.46
C LEU A 424 -8.29 -10.76 3.81
N ARG A 425 -8.18 -11.00 2.50
CA ARG A 425 -8.86 -12.12 1.83
C ARG A 425 -8.33 -13.47 2.28
N ASN A 426 -7.01 -13.62 2.38
CA ASN A 426 -6.40 -14.84 2.90
C ASN A 426 -6.79 -15.08 4.36
N VAL A 427 -6.84 -14.00 5.15
CA VAL A 427 -7.32 -14.02 6.52
C VAL A 427 -8.75 -14.57 6.54
N LEU A 428 -9.70 -13.94 5.85
CA LEU A 428 -11.11 -14.39 5.78
C LEU A 428 -11.25 -15.88 5.44
N ALA A 429 -10.56 -16.33 4.38
CA ALA A 429 -10.60 -17.72 3.95
C ALA A 429 -10.04 -18.68 5.02
N TRP A 430 -8.90 -18.36 5.61
CA TRP A 430 -8.26 -19.17 6.65
C TRP A 430 -9.16 -19.31 7.89
N LEU A 431 -9.85 -18.24 8.26
CA LEU A 431 -10.72 -18.18 9.43
C LEU A 431 -12.03 -18.93 9.22
N ALA A 432 -12.65 -18.74 8.06
CA ALA A 432 -13.83 -19.47 7.65
C ALA A 432 -13.60 -20.98 7.74
N GLU A 433 -12.45 -21.46 7.29
CA GLU A 433 -12.11 -22.87 7.41
C GLU A 433 -11.93 -23.29 8.88
N GLY A 434 -11.24 -22.48 9.70
CA GLY A 434 -11.13 -22.71 11.14
C GLY A 434 -12.48 -22.74 11.87
N ALA A 435 -13.53 -22.20 11.26
CA ALA A 435 -14.91 -22.28 11.74
C ALA A 435 -15.61 -23.60 11.47
N GLY A 436 -15.07 -24.43 10.60
CA GLY A 436 -15.79 -25.54 9.98
C GLY A 436 -16.72 -25.10 8.85
N TYR A 437 -16.57 -23.89 8.29
CA TYR A 437 -17.24 -23.55 7.03
C TYR A 437 -16.51 -24.19 5.86
N THR A 438 -17.27 -24.66 4.88
CA THR A 438 -16.74 -25.12 3.60
C THR A 438 -16.25 -23.92 2.80
N THR A 439 -14.93 -23.80 2.65
CA THR A 439 -14.30 -22.70 1.90
C THR A 439 -14.05 -23.02 0.43
N GLU A 440 -14.21 -24.28 0.02
CA GLU A 440 -14.08 -24.74 -1.37
C GLU A 440 -15.31 -25.57 -1.76
N VAL A 441 -16.01 -25.14 -2.80
CA VAL A 441 -17.20 -25.85 -3.32
C VAL A 441 -17.00 -26.17 -4.79
N TRP A 442 -17.43 -27.35 -5.19
CA TRP A 442 -17.37 -27.82 -6.56
C TRP A 442 -18.78 -27.84 -7.16
N VAL A 443 -18.89 -27.38 -8.40
CA VAL A 443 -20.15 -27.27 -9.13
C VAL A 443 -20.09 -28.14 -10.40
N ASN A 444 -21.03 -29.07 -10.54
CA ASN A 444 -21.18 -29.89 -11.75
C ASN A 444 -22.65 -30.18 -12.02
N ASN A 445 -23.18 -29.68 -13.14
CA ASN A 445 -24.59 -29.84 -13.51
C ASN A 445 -24.91 -31.13 -14.29
N ASP A 446 -23.90 -31.92 -14.64
CA ASP A 446 -24.03 -33.30 -15.12
C ASP A 446 -23.05 -34.23 -14.39
N PRO A 447 -23.23 -34.42 -13.06
CA PRO A 447 -22.27 -35.13 -12.25
C PRO A 447 -22.48 -36.66 -12.32
N PRO A 448 -21.41 -37.47 -12.12
CA PRO A 448 -21.56 -38.91 -11.92
C PRO A 448 -22.45 -39.26 -10.72
N GLU A 449 -23.07 -40.45 -10.73
CA GLU A 449 -23.89 -40.94 -9.63
C GLU A 449 -23.11 -40.93 -8.30
N GLY A 450 -23.72 -40.38 -7.24
CA GLY A 450 -23.14 -40.26 -5.90
C GLY A 450 -22.17 -39.09 -5.71
N TRP A 451 -21.86 -38.30 -6.75
CA TRP A 451 -20.95 -37.15 -6.62
C TRP A 451 -21.54 -36.03 -5.76
N LEU A 452 -22.86 -35.79 -5.85
CA LEU A 452 -23.58 -34.81 -5.04
C LEU A 452 -23.81 -35.25 -3.58
N ASP A 453 -23.37 -36.46 -3.19
CA ASP A 453 -23.47 -36.92 -1.79
C ASP A 453 -22.40 -36.25 -0.89
N ASN A 454 -21.41 -35.59 -1.49
CA ASN A 454 -20.41 -34.78 -0.78
C ASN A 454 -20.97 -33.39 -0.46
N GLU A 455 -20.85 -32.93 0.78
CA GLU A 455 -21.38 -31.65 1.24
C GLU A 455 -20.74 -30.42 0.57
N SER A 456 -19.54 -30.58 -0.02
CA SER A 456 -18.89 -29.53 -0.80
C SER A 456 -19.23 -29.55 -2.29
N HIS A 457 -20.18 -30.37 -2.73
CA HIS A 457 -20.55 -30.55 -4.13
C HIS A 457 -22.00 -30.11 -4.40
N VAL A 458 -22.21 -29.33 -5.45
CA VAL A 458 -23.53 -28.81 -5.85
C VAL A 458 -23.71 -28.84 -7.37
N ASP A 459 -24.95 -28.67 -7.84
CA ASP A 459 -25.32 -28.80 -9.26
C ASP A 459 -25.55 -27.48 -9.99
N THR A 460 -25.56 -26.34 -9.27
CA THR A 460 -25.72 -25.00 -9.83
C THR A 460 -24.66 -24.04 -9.31
N ILE A 461 -24.27 -23.07 -10.14
CA ILE A 461 -23.27 -22.05 -9.80
C ILE A 461 -23.77 -21.22 -8.62
N GLN A 462 -25.04 -20.81 -8.63
CA GLN A 462 -25.59 -20.02 -7.54
C GLN A 462 -25.60 -20.79 -6.21
N ALA A 463 -25.87 -22.11 -6.21
CA ALA A 463 -25.73 -22.91 -4.99
C ALA A 463 -24.28 -22.96 -4.50
N GLY A 464 -23.32 -22.98 -5.43
CA GLY A 464 -21.89 -22.96 -5.10
C GLY A 464 -21.50 -21.66 -4.40
N ILE A 465 -21.92 -20.53 -4.98
CA ILE A 465 -21.75 -19.20 -4.37
C ILE A 465 -22.39 -19.18 -2.99
N ASN A 466 -23.63 -19.64 -2.85
CA ASN A 466 -24.36 -19.62 -1.58
C ASN A 466 -23.68 -20.46 -0.48
N ALA A 467 -23.02 -21.56 -0.84
CA ALA A 467 -22.43 -22.50 0.09
C ALA A 467 -21.09 -22.02 0.71
N VAL A 468 -20.33 -21.16 0.02
CA VAL A 468 -19.05 -20.64 0.54
C VAL A 468 -19.21 -19.36 1.36
N PRO A 469 -18.41 -19.12 2.40
CA PRO A 469 -18.33 -17.81 3.06
C PRO A 469 -17.50 -16.81 2.22
N PRO A 470 -17.49 -15.51 2.56
CA PRO A 470 -16.54 -14.55 2.00
C PRO A 470 -15.09 -15.06 2.12
N GLY A 471 -14.31 -14.88 1.06
CA GLY A 471 -12.97 -15.46 0.91
C GLY A 471 -12.95 -16.89 0.36
N GLY A 472 -14.10 -17.57 0.25
CA GLY A 472 -14.16 -18.92 -0.31
C GLY A 472 -13.96 -18.99 -1.83
N THR A 473 -13.85 -20.21 -2.34
CA THR A 473 -13.62 -20.53 -3.76
C THR A 473 -14.70 -21.49 -4.28
N VAL A 474 -15.24 -21.19 -5.45
CA VAL A 474 -16.22 -22.00 -6.16
C VAL A 474 -15.61 -22.47 -7.47
N TYR A 475 -15.40 -23.76 -7.61
CA TYR A 475 -14.90 -24.40 -8.83
C TYR A 475 -16.07 -24.91 -9.67
N VAL A 476 -16.16 -24.48 -10.92
CA VAL A 476 -17.23 -24.86 -11.84
C VAL A 476 -16.67 -25.73 -12.95
N ILE A 477 -17.19 -26.94 -13.10
CA ILE A 477 -16.70 -27.93 -14.07
C ILE A 477 -17.26 -27.63 -15.47
N GLY A 478 -16.38 -27.50 -16.46
CA GLY A 478 -16.73 -27.26 -17.86
C GLY A 478 -16.44 -28.42 -18.80
N THR A 479 -15.99 -29.56 -18.28
CA THR A 479 -15.61 -30.72 -19.08
C THR A 479 -16.73 -31.12 -20.03
N ASP A 480 -16.38 -31.48 -21.27
CA ASP A 480 -17.33 -31.84 -22.33
C ASP A 480 -18.25 -30.68 -22.81
N ASN A 481 -17.81 -29.42 -22.65
CA ASN A 481 -18.54 -28.20 -23.04
C ASN A 481 -19.86 -28.03 -22.25
N GLN A 482 -19.81 -28.27 -20.94
CA GLN A 482 -20.96 -28.08 -20.06
C GLN A 482 -21.49 -26.65 -20.10
N VAL A 483 -22.82 -26.54 -20.13
CA VAL A 483 -23.54 -25.27 -20.12
C VAL A 483 -24.41 -25.18 -18.88
N TYR A 484 -24.24 -24.11 -18.12
CA TYR A 484 -25.02 -23.72 -16.96
C TYR A 484 -26.05 -22.69 -17.37
N GLU A 485 -27.32 -23.09 -17.41
CA GLU A 485 -28.45 -22.25 -17.81
C GLU A 485 -29.03 -21.51 -16.59
N GLU A 486 -28.32 -20.48 -16.12
CA GLU A 486 -28.71 -19.68 -14.95
C GLU A 486 -28.15 -18.25 -15.01
N ASN A 487 -28.89 -17.28 -14.44
CA ASN A 487 -28.34 -15.96 -14.14
C ASN A 487 -27.56 -16.06 -12.81
N VAL A 488 -26.29 -15.67 -12.83
CA VAL A 488 -25.40 -15.78 -11.66
C VAL A 488 -25.26 -14.43 -10.98
N VAL A 489 -25.48 -14.39 -9.66
CA VAL A 489 -25.25 -13.20 -8.83
C VAL A 489 -24.14 -13.51 -7.82
N VAL A 490 -23.05 -12.76 -7.93
CA VAL A 490 -21.91 -12.81 -7.01
C VAL A 490 -22.06 -11.68 -6.01
N ASP A 491 -22.53 -12.03 -4.81
CA ASP A 491 -22.86 -11.13 -3.70
C ASP A 491 -21.95 -11.32 -2.48
N LYS A 492 -20.93 -12.19 -2.60
CA LYS A 492 -19.88 -12.42 -1.60
C LYS A 492 -18.50 -12.29 -2.24
N SER A 493 -17.52 -11.76 -1.51
CA SER A 493 -16.13 -11.62 -1.95
C SER A 493 -15.43 -12.98 -2.13
N ILE A 494 -15.69 -13.67 -3.24
CA ILE A 494 -15.23 -15.04 -3.50
C ILE A 494 -14.38 -15.13 -4.77
N ASP A 495 -13.69 -16.26 -4.92
CA ASP A 495 -13.12 -16.68 -6.20
C ASP A 495 -14.08 -17.66 -6.91
N LEU A 496 -14.69 -17.23 -8.01
CA LEU A 496 -15.47 -18.08 -8.91
C LEU A 496 -14.58 -18.49 -10.10
N ILE A 497 -14.28 -19.78 -10.21
CA ILE A 497 -13.26 -20.31 -11.14
C ILE A 497 -13.88 -21.41 -12.01
N GLY A 498 -13.88 -21.18 -13.33
CA GLY A 498 -14.23 -22.17 -14.33
C GLY A 498 -13.05 -23.09 -14.67
N ILE A 499 -13.30 -24.40 -14.66
CA ILE A 499 -12.34 -25.45 -15.03
C ILE A 499 -12.72 -25.94 -16.42
N ASP A 500 -11.78 -25.84 -17.38
CA ASP A 500 -12.01 -26.18 -18.79
C ASP A 500 -13.07 -25.31 -19.49
N ASN A 501 -13.19 -24.04 -19.09
CA ASN A 501 -14.06 -23.02 -19.70
C ASN A 501 -15.55 -23.41 -19.75
N PRO A 502 -16.21 -23.67 -18.60
CA PRO A 502 -17.66 -23.88 -18.57
C PRO A 502 -18.39 -22.68 -19.17
N THR A 503 -19.51 -22.96 -19.85
CA THR A 503 -20.38 -21.91 -20.38
C THR A 503 -21.45 -21.55 -19.37
N ILE A 504 -21.57 -20.27 -19.03
CA ILE A 504 -22.76 -19.71 -18.37
C ILE A 504 -23.63 -19.08 -19.46
N ARG A 505 -24.88 -19.53 -19.57
CA ARG A 505 -25.83 -19.01 -20.54
C ARG A 505 -27.08 -18.52 -19.82
N ALA A 506 -27.51 -17.30 -20.15
CA ALA A 506 -28.74 -16.76 -19.60
C ALA A 506 -29.40 -15.70 -20.50
N SER A 507 -30.69 -15.47 -20.28
CA SER A 507 -31.45 -14.36 -20.86
C SER A 507 -31.65 -13.23 -19.84
N GLY A 508 -32.26 -12.12 -20.25
CA GLY A 508 -32.62 -11.01 -19.36
C GLY A 508 -31.62 -9.86 -19.38
N THR A 509 -31.31 -9.26 -18.23
CA THR A 509 -30.43 -8.09 -18.19
C THR A 509 -28.96 -8.49 -18.24
N ASN A 510 -28.52 -9.38 -17.35
CA ASN A 510 -27.11 -9.77 -17.25
C ASN A 510 -26.98 -11.29 -17.14
N VAL A 511 -25.95 -11.89 -17.75
CA VAL A 511 -25.64 -13.30 -17.51
C VAL A 511 -25.01 -13.47 -16.12
N VAL A 512 -24.02 -12.64 -15.79
CA VAL A 512 -23.37 -12.57 -14.48
C VAL A 512 -23.48 -11.15 -13.92
N THR A 513 -23.89 -11.02 -12.66
CA THR A 513 -23.89 -9.76 -11.91
C THR A 513 -22.96 -9.85 -10.71
N VAL A 514 -22.06 -8.88 -10.56
CA VAL A 514 -21.13 -8.77 -9.43
C VAL A 514 -21.52 -7.53 -8.61
N GLN A 515 -21.89 -7.73 -7.35
CA GLN A 515 -22.45 -6.68 -6.45
C GLN A 515 -21.63 -6.49 -5.18
N VAL A 516 -20.41 -7.03 -5.17
CA VAL A 516 -19.56 -7.12 -3.98
C VAL A 516 -18.14 -6.80 -4.36
N ASP A 517 -17.41 -6.19 -3.44
CA ASP A 517 -16.00 -5.92 -3.61
C ASP A 517 -15.21 -7.24 -3.68
N TRP A 518 -14.06 -7.20 -4.36
CA TRP A 518 -13.06 -8.28 -4.36
C TRP A 518 -13.48 -9.63 -4.92
N ALA A 519 -14.61 -9.70 -5.63
CA ALA A 519 -14.96 -10.91 -6.37
C ALA A 519 -13.97 -11.16 -7.51
N LYS A 520 -13.62 -12.42 -7.74
CA LYS A 520 -12.86 -12.85 -8.91
C LYS A 520 -13.72 -13.78 -9.76
N ILE A 521 -13.77 -13.51 -11.06
CA ILE A 521 -14.40 -14.37 -12.07
C ILE A 521 -13.31 -14.80 -13.04
N ASP A 522 -13.02 -16.11 -13.10
CA ASP A 522 -11.89 -16.67 -13.85
C ASP A 522 -12.32 -17.81 -14.76
N GLY A 523 -11.99 -17.74 -16.06
CA GLY A 523 -12.03 -18.93 -16.93
C GLY A 523 -13.42 -19.39 -17.34
N PHE A 524 -14.34 -18.47 -17.65
CA PHE A 524 -15.69 -18.80 -18.11
C PHE A 524 -15.94 -18.43 -19.58
N ASN A 525 -16.74 -19.22 -20.26
CA ASN A 525 -17.45 -18.77 -21.45
C ASN A 525 -18.78 -18.15 -21.01
N ILE A 526 -19.09 -16.93 -21.45
CA ILE A 526 -20.33 -16.22 -21.11
C ILE A 526 -21.12 -16.00 -22.40
N GLU A 527 -22.34 -16.53 -22.43
CA GLU A 527 -23.22 -16.47 -23.60
C GLU A 527 -24.57 -15.86 -23.26
N GLY A 528 -25.08 -15.00 -24.13
CA GLY A 528 -26.45 -14.53 -24.03
C GLY A 528 -27.46 -15.50 -24.64
N ASP A 529 -28.67 -15.51 -24.09
CA ASP A 529 -29.89 -15.91 -24.80
C ASP A 529 -30.80 -14.68 -24.91
N SER A 530 -30.32 -13.67 -25.64
CA SER A 530 -30.89 -12.31 -25.66
C SER A 530 -30.68 -11.52 -24.36
N ALA A 531 -29.56 -11.76 -23.65
CA ALA A 531 -29.18 -10.92 -22.53
C ALA A 531 -28.73 -9.53 -22.99
N GLU A 532 -28.86 -8.52 -22.14
CA GLU A 532 -28.30 -7.19 -22.42
C GLU A 532 -26.78 -7.18 -22.23
N ASN A 533 -26.28 -7.68 -21.11
CA ASN A 533 -24.86 -7.66 -20.78
C ASN A 533 -24.34 -9.06 -20.45
N GLY A 534 -23.06 -9.31 -20.74
CA GLY A 534 -22.38 -10.53 -20.32
C GLY A 534 -22.12 -10.51 -18.82
N ILE A 535 -21.15 -9.69 -18.40
CA ILE A 535 -20.79 -9.46 -17.00
C ILE A 535 -21.09 -8.01 -16.63
N TYR A 536 -21.91 -7.81 -15.60
CA TYR A 536 -22.21 -6.50 -15.02
C TYR A 536 -21.59 -6.37 -13.63
N ILE A 537 -20.76 -5.34 -13.44
CA ILE A 537 -20.17 -4.96 -12.15
C ILE A 537 -20.90 -3.70 -11.68
N GLU A 538 -21.59 -3.82 -10.54
CA GLU A 538 -22.49 -2.81 -9.98
C GLU A 538 -21.97 -2.32 -8.64
N ASP A 539 -21.64 -1.02 -8.55
CA ASP A 539 -21.19 -0.37 -7.31
C ASP A 539 -20.08 -1.13 -6.56
N ALA A 540 -19.22 -1.85 -7.30
CA ALA A 540 -18.23 -2.75 -6.74
C ALA A 540 -16.78 -2.33 -7.05
N THR A 541 -15.90 -2.69 -6.14
CA THR A 541 -14.51 -2.25 -6.13
C THR A 541 -13.54 -3.42 -6.07
N ARG A 542 -12.40 -3.29 -6.77
CA ARG A 542 -11.29 -4.27 -6.75
C ARG A 542 -11.68 -5.71 -7.12
N CYS A 543 -12.70 -5.87 -7.95
CA CYS A 543 -13.02 -7.14 -8.58
C CYS A 543 -12.01 -7.47 -9.69
N THR A 544 -11.86 -8.76 -9.99
CA THR A 544 -11.01 -9.24 -11.10
C THR A 544 -11.83 -10.10 -12.06
N ILE A 545 -11.91 -9.68 -13.32
CA ILE A 545 -12.47 -10.48 -14.41
C ILE A 545 -11.33 -10.93 -15.32
N ILE A 546 -11.13 -12.23 -15.44
CA ILE A 546 -9.95 -12.80 -16.08
C ILE A 546 -10.22 -14.07 -16.88
N ASN A 547 -9.52 -14.23 -18.01
CA ASN A 547 -9.55 -15.44 -18.83
C ASN A 547 -10.97 -15.83 -19.28
N CYS A 548 -11.89 -14.88 -19.31
CA CYS A 548 -13.25 -15.12 -19.76
C CYS A 548 -13.36 -14.88 -21.26
N THR A 549 -14.18 -15.68 -21.93
CA THR A 549 -14.63 -15.42 -23.30
C THR A 549 -16.09 -15.02 -23.23
N ILE A 550 -16.41 -13.77 -23.57
CA ILE A 550 -17.79 -13.30 -23.63
C ILE A 550 -18.17 -13.23 -25.10
N SER A 551 -19.16 -14.02 -25.50
CA SER A 551 -19.48 -14.17 -26.91
C SER A 551 -20.95 -14.43 -27.17
N THR A 552 -21.42 -13.90 -28.31
CA THR A 552 -22.71 -14.21 -28.96
C THR A 552 -23.97 -13.86 -28.16
N ASN A 553 -24.98 -13.35 -28.87
CA ASN A 553 -26.33 -13.08 -28.35
C ASN A 553 -26.40 -12.17 -27.10
N ILE A 554 -25.33 -11.43 -26.81
CA ILE A 554 -25.31 -10.27 -25.93
C ILE A 554 -25.70 -9.05 -26.76
N SER A 555 -26.71 -8.31 -26.33
CA SER A 555 -27.28 -7.21 -27.12
C SER A 555 -26.69 -5.83 -26.81
N LYS A 556 -25.97 -5.68 -25.71
CA LYS A 556 -25.28 -4.45 -25.29
C LYS A 556 -23.82 -4.72 -24.94
N MET A 557 -23.46 -4.82 -23.67
CA MET A 557 -22.06 -4.75 -23.25
C MET A 557 -21.53 -6.14 -22.90
N ASP A 558 -20.36 -6.52 -23.41
CA ASP A 558 -19.76 -7.78 -22.96
C ASP A 558 -19.39 -7.66 -21.48
N ILE A 559 -18.68 -6.59 -21.11
CA ILE A 559 -18.45 -6.20 -19.71
C ILE A 559 -18.95 -4.77 -19.47
N TYR A 560 -19.82 -4.60 -18.47
CA TYR A 560 -20.32 -3.30 -18.03
C TYR A 560 -19.90 -3.00 -16.58
N LEU A 561 -19.30 -1.82 -16.37
CA LEU A 561 -18.95 -1.29 -15.06
C LEU A 561 -19.78 -0.03 -14.81
N SER A 562 -20.63 -0.05 -13.79
CA SER A 562 -21.38 1.15 -13.35
C SER A 562 -20.96 1.53 -11.96
N SER A 563 -20.51 2.79 -11.80
CA SER A 563 -20.04 3.34 -10.51
C SER A 563 -19.03 2.42 -9.80
N SER A 564 -18.20 1.72 -10.57
CA SER A 564 -17.36 0.63 -10.09
C SER A 564 -15.89 1.00 -10.20
N HIS A 565 -15.12 0.79 -9.13
CA HIS A 565 -13.81 1.41 -8.98
C HIS A 565 -12.66 0.40 -8.79
N ASN A 566 -11.46 0.74 -9.26
CA ASN A 566 -10.24 -0.03 -9.02
C ASN A 566 -10.32 -1.52 -9.39
N ASN A 567 -11.16 -1.89 -10.35
CA ASN A 567 -11.33 -3.26 -10.85
C ASN A 567 -10.28 -3.58 -11.91
N THR A 568 -9.95 -4.87 -12.04
CA THR A 568 -9.01 -5.39 -13.04
C THR A 568 -9.75 -6.26 -14.05
N ILE A 569 -9.65 -5.91 -15.33
CA ILE A 569 -10.21 -6.67 -16.46
C ILE A 569 -9.03 -7.09 -17.33
N ARG A 570 -8.69 -8.38 -17.32
CA ARG A 570 -7.47 -8.85 -18.00
C ARG A 570 -7.57 -10.18 -18.71
N ASN A 571 -6.82 -10.34 -19.81
CA ASN A 571 -6.76 -11.59 -20.57
C ASN A 571 -8.15 -12.11 -21.01
N ASN A 572 -9.13 -11.23 -21.25
CA ASN A 572 -10.44 -11.64 -21.72
C ASN A 572 -10.54 -11.53 -23.24
N THR A 573 -11.40 -12.35 -23.83
CA THR A 573 -11.78 -12.28 -25.24
C THR A 573 -13.23 -11.82 -25.32
N LEU A 574 -13.46 -10.63 -25.91
CA LEU A 574 -14.75 -9.93 -25.89
C LEU A 574 -15.23 -9.70 -27.34
N LEU A 575 -16.31 -10.35 -27.74
CA LEU A 575 -16.80 -10.31 -29.11
C LEU A 575 -18.32 -10.35 -29.30
N GLY A 576 -18.77 -9.57 -30.28
CA GLY A 576 -20.13 -9.61 -30.81
C GLY A 576 -21.16 -8.76 -30.06
N GLY A 577 -20.74 -7.99 -29.05
CA GLY A 577 -21.56 -7.00 -28.37
C GLY A 577 -21.62 -5.63 -29.06
N LEU A 578 -22.41 -4.72 -28.51
CA LEU A 578 -22.39 -3.29 -28.86
C LEU A 578 -21.06 -2.65 -28.45
N TYR A 579 -20.63 -2.89 -27.21
CA TYR A 579 -19.29 -2.55 -26.73
C TYR A 579 -18.66 -3.75 -26.04
N GLY A 580 -17.38 -4.00 -26.28
CA GLY A 580 -16.64 -5.01 -25.52
C GLY A 580 -16.54 -4.63 -24.05
N ILE A 581 -16.10 -3.40 -23.75
CA ILE A 581 -16.07 -2.89 -22.37
C ILE A 581 -16.74 -1.53 -22.32
N TYR A 582 -17.72 -1.37 -21.43
CA TYR A 582 -18.30 -0.07 -21.10
C TYR A 582 -18.08 0.24 -19.63
N ALA A 583 -17.46 1.39 -19.34
CA ALA A 583 -17.28 1.88 -17.98
C ALA A 583 -17.94 3.25 -17.80
N ASP A 584 -18.87 3.30 -16.86
CA ASP A 584 -19.74 4.44 -16.55
C ASP A 584 -19.47 4.94 -15.13
N HIS A 585 -19.20 6.24 -14.96
CA HIS A 585 -18.94 6.87 -13.66
C HIS A 585 -17.89 6.16 -12.79
N SER A 586 -16.88 5.58 -13.45
CA SER A 586 -15.96 4.62 -12.84
C SER A 586 -14.53 5.20 -12.67
N LEU A 587 -13.76 4.71 -11.69
CA LEU A 587 -12.47 5.30 -11.27
C LEU A 587 -11.42 4.20 -11.16
N GLY A 588 -10.19 4.47 -11.60
CA GLY A 588 -9.03 3.66 -11.19
C GLY A 588 -8.99 2.24 -11.75
N ASN A 589 -9.86 1.90 -12.71
CA ASN A 589 -9.90 0.55 -13.28
C ASN A 589 -8.67 0.28 -14.15
N THR A 590 -8.24 -0.98 -14.20
CA THR A 590 -7.14 -1.43 -15.06
C THR A 590 -7.66 -2.43 -16.09
N ILE A 591 -7.51 -2.08 -17.36
CA ILE A 591 -7.94 -2.88 -18.51
C ILE A 591 -6.68 -3.28 -19.28
N LEU A 592 -6.27 -4.55 -19.21
CA LEU A 592 -5.00 -4.99 -19.81
C LEU A 592 -5.03 -6.35 -20.47
N TYR A 593 -4.28 -6.51 -21.57
CA TYR A 593 -4.13 -7.78 -22.30
C TYR A 593 -5.45 -8.41 -22.77
N ASN A 594 -6.51 -7.62 -22.98
CA ASN A 594 -7.75 -8.12 -23.55
C ASN A 594 -7.69 -8.12 -25.07
N ASP A 595 -8.33 -9.12 -25.69
CA ASP A 595 -8.63 -9.19 -27.12
C ASP A 595 -10.10 -8.76 -27.32
N ILE A 596 -10.29 -7.58 -27.91
CA ILE A 596 -11.61 -6.95 -28.08
C ILE A 596 -11.90 -6.79 -29.56
N ASN A 597 -12.78 -7.63 -30.10
CA ASN A 597 -12.99 -7.67 -31.53
C ASN A 597 -14.42 -7.97 -31.97
N SER A 598 -14.74 -7.56 -33.19
CA SER A 598 -16.05 -7.83 -33.82
C SER A 598 -17.25 -7.26 -33.04
N ASN A 599 -17.03 -6.23 -32.21
CA ASN A 599 -18.08 -5.45 -31.54
C ASN A 599 -18.44 -4.22 -32.38
N ASP A 600 -19.51 -3.47 -32.06
CA ASP A 600 -19.72 -2.15 -32.71
C ASP A 600 -18.73 -1.08 -32.18
N GLY A 601 -18.27 -1.22 -30.94
CA GLY A 601 -17.16 -0.45 -30.36
C GLY A 601 -16.29 -1.30 -29.43
N GLY A 602 -15.00 -0.98 -29.33
CA GLY A 602 -14.07 -1.71 -28.46
C GLY A 602 -14.29 -1.39 -26.98
N ILE A 603 -13.74 -0.26 -26.52
CA ILE A 603 -13.83 0.21 -25.14
C ILE A 603 -14.50 1.57 -25.13
N TYR A 604 -15.54 1.74 -24.32
CA TYR A 604 -16.16 3.04 -24.06
C TYR A 604 -16.03 3.43 -22.58
N LEU A 605 -15.38 4.57 -22.35
CA LEU A 605 -15.24 5.22 -21.07
C LEU A 605 -16.12 6.47 -20.99
N TYR A 606 -17.16 6.45 -20.15
CA TYR A 606 -18.03 7.60 -19.88
C TYR A 606 -17.85 8.11 -18.45
N GLN A 607 -17.47 9.39 -18.31
CA GLN A 607 -17.22 10.06 -17.02
C GLN A 607 -16.23 9.29 -16.11
N THR A 608 -15.18 8.74 -16.71
CA THR A 608 -14.18 7.95 -15.97
C THR A 608 -12.94 8.76 -15.59
N SER A 609 -12.25 8.31 -14.54
CA SER A 609 -10.94 8.87 -14.20
C SER A 609 -9.95 7.84 -13.68
N LEU A 610 -8.64 8.16 -13.75
CA LEU A 610 -7.55 7.29 -13.28
C LEU A 610 -7.53 5.88 -13.87
N THR A 611 -8.26 5.64 -14.96
CA THR A 611 -8.34 4.33 -15.62
C THR A 611 -7.11 4.11 -16.48
N THR A 612 -6.50 2.93 -16.38
CA THR A 612 -5.36 2.52 -17.20
C THR A 612 -5.81 1.48 -18.22
N ILE A 613 -5.70 1.81 -19.51
CA ILE A 613 -5.92 0.89 -20.63
C ILE A 613 -4.55 0.56 -21.24
N ARG A 614 -4.08 -0.67 -21.05
CA ARG A 614 -2.71 -1.03 -21.39
C ARG A 614 -2.56 -2.38 -22.08
N ASP A 615 -1.72 -2.44 -23.12
CA ASP A 615 -1.34 -3.70 -23.77
C ASP A 615 -2.54 -4.54 -24.27
N ASN A 616 -3.66 -3.90 -24.68
CA ASN A 616 -4.81 -4.58 -25.28
C ASN A 616 -4.69 -4.66 -26.81
N VAL A 617 -5.39 -5.64 -27.40
CA VAL A 617 -5.53 -5.80 -28.85
C VAL A 617 -6.99 -5.53 -29.22
N ILE A 618 -7.26 -4.42 -29.91
CA ILE A 618 -8.62 -3.92 -30.18
C ILE A 618 -8.82 -3.82 -31.69
N HIS A 619 -9.57 -4.74 -32.28
CA HIS A 619 -9.61 -4.85 -33.73
C HIS A 619 -10.93 -5.29 -34.36
N ASN A 620 -11.13 -4.98 -35.63
CA ASN A 620 -12.34 -5.35 -36.38
C ASN A 620 -13.65 -4.87 -35.72
N ASN A 621 -13.62 -3.78 -34.94
CA ASN A 621 -14.83 -3.21 -34.35
C ASN A 621 -15.51 -2.22 -35.31
N GLY A 622 -16.81 -2.04 -35.10
CA GLY A 622 -17.74 -1.29 -35.94
C GLY A 622 -17.58 0.23 -35.85
N ASN A 623 -18.71 0.93 -35.87
CA ASN A 623 -18.73 2.38 -36.11
C ASN A 623 -18.22 3.19 -34.92
N PHE A 624 -18.32 2.65 -33.71
CA PHE A 624 -17.81 3.31 -32.50
C PHE A 624 -16.30 3.14 -32.32
N GLY A 625 -15.66 2.30 -33.15
CA GLY A 625 -14.20 2.25 -33.28
C GLY A 625 -13.49 1.49 -32.16
N GLY A 626 -12.27 1.91 -31.86
CA GLY A 626 -11.40 1.27 -30.87
C GLY A 626 -11.72 1.72 -29.44
N ILE A 627 -11.14 2.85 -29.01
CA ILE A 627 -11.34 3.42 -27.68
C ILE A 627 -12.08 4.73 -27.78
N TYR A 628 -13.28 4.80 -27.20
CA TYR A 628 -14.08 6.01 -27.09
C TYR A 628 -14.05 6.52 -25.65
N MET A 629 -13.78 7.81 -25.44
CA MET A 629 -13.73 8.42 -24.12
C MET A 629 -14.51 9.73 -24.10
N GLU A 630 -15.51 9.80 -23.23
CA GLU A 630 -16.32 10.99 -23.00
C GLU A 630 -16.18 11.48 -21.56
N SER A 631 -15.88 12.77 -21.40
CA SER A 631 -15.74 13.41 -20.08
C SER A 631 -14.71 12.74 -19.17
N GLY A 632 -13.64 12.17 -19.74
CA GLY A 632 -12.60 11.45 -19.02
C GLY A 632 -11.49 12.36 -18.46
N ARG A 633 -10.90 11.96 -17.32
CA ARG A 633 -9.81 12.70 -16.68
C ARG A 633 -8.70 11.80 -16.12
N GLN A 634 -7.44 12.16 -16.39
CA GLN A 634 -6.27 11.48 -15.83
C GLN A 634 -6.27 9.97 -16.11
N ASN A 635 -6.84 9.57 -17.24
CA ASN A 635 -6.77 8.20 -17.75
C ASN A 635 -5.47 8.03 -18.55
N VAL A 636 -4.93 6.82 -18.56
CA VAL A 636 -3.71 6.45 -19.28
C VAL A 636 -4.05 5.39 -20.32
N ILE A 637 -3.76 5.65 -21.59
CA ILE A 637 -3.91 4.71 -22.70
C ILE A 637 -2.52 4.42 -23.27
N ILE A 638 -1.99 3.23 -23.01
CA ILE A 638 -0.58 2.94 -23.29
C ILE A 638 -0.34 1.56 -23.92
N ARG A 639 0.52 1.48 -24.94
CA ARG A 639 0.94 0.21 -25.60
C ARG A 639 -0.19 -0.66 -26.15
N ASN A 640 -1.34 -0.09 -26.53
CA ASN A 640 -2.42 -0.85 -27.16
C ASN A 640 -2.17 -1.02 -28.67
N THR A 641 -2.62 -2.14 -29.24
CA THR A 641 -2.69 -2.36 -30.69
C THR A 641 -4.15 -2.20 -31.12
N ILE A 642 -4.43 -1.17 -31.92
CA ILE A 642 -5.78 -0.79 -32.35
C ILE A 642 -5.82 -0.80 -33.88
N GLU A 643 -6.46 -1.80 -34.49
CA GLU A 643 -6.37 -2.00 -35.94
C GLU A 643 -7.68 -2.44 -36.60
N ASN A 644 -7.87 -2.07 -37.87
CA ASN A 644 -9.00 -2.53 -38.68
C ASN A 644 -10.39 -2.21 -38.09
N ASN A 645 -10.51 -1.15 -37.28
CA ASN A 645 -11.81 -0.68 -36.80
C ASN A 645 -12.44 0.24 -37.85
N SER A 646 -13.75 0.16 -38.07
CA SER A 646 -14.41 1.04 -39.05
C SER A 646 -14.60 2.47 -38.55
N GLY A 647 -14.65 2.65 -37.23
CA GLY A 647 -14.62 3.94 -36.54
C GLY A 647 -13.20 4.41 -36.19
N GLU A 648 -13.12 5.49 -35.41
CA GLU A 648 -11.85 6.05 -34.94
C GLU A 648 -11.06 5.07 -34.06
N GLY A 649 -9.72 5.10 -34.15
CA GLY A 649 -8.88 4.26 -33.29
C GLY A 649 -8.98 4.68 -31.81
N ILE A 650 -8.76 5.96 -31.53
CA ILE A 650 -8.95 6.57 -30.21
C ILE A 650 -9.71 7.90 -30.39
N HIS A 651 -10.85 8.06 -29.74
CA HIS A 651 -11.68 9.25 -29.81
C HIS A 651 -11.94 9.82 -28.41
N LEU A 652 -11.57 11.09 -28.19
CA LEU A 652 -11.82 11.81 -26.94
C LEU A 652 -12.77 12.98 -27.18
N ILE A 653 -13.88 13.02 -26.42
CA ILE A 653 -14.83 14.13 -26.43
C ILE A 653 -15.06 14.65 -25.00
N SER A 654 -15.16 15.97 -24.85
CA SER A 654 -15.38 16.64 -23.55
C SER A 654 -14.40 16.24 -22.43
N SER A 655 -13.26 15.65 -22.78
CA SER A 655 -12.28 15.08 -21.86
C SER A 655 -11.17 16.08 -21.52
N THR A 656 -10.57 15.96 -20.34
CA THR A 656 -9.54 16.91 -19.89
C THR A 656 -8.20 16.70 -20.62
N ASN A 657 -7.34 17.71 -20.60
CA ASN A 657 -5.96 17.62 -21.12
C ASN A 657 -4.99 16.89 -20.19
N LYS A 658 -5.48 16.26 -19.11
CA LYS A 658 -4.67 15.47 -18.17
C LYS A 658 -4.64 13.98 -18.50
N ASN A 659 -5.29 13.55 -19.57
CA ASN A 659 -5.21 12.17 -20.04
C ASN A 659 -3.89 11.96 -20.80
N GLU A 660 -3.33 10.77 -20.68
CA GLU A 660 -2.05 10.37 -21.27
C GLU A 660 -2.28 9.28 -22.32
N ILE A 661 -1.70 9.46 -23.52
CA ILE A 661 -1.85 8.53 -24.64
C ILE A 661 -0.46 8.29 -25.24
N GLU A 662 0.12 7.12 -24.97
CA GLU A 662 1.52 6.86 -25.30
C GLU A 662 1.74 5.47 -25.92
N TYR A 663 2.69 5.35 -26.84
CA TYR A 663 3.15 4.07 -27.38
C TYR A 663 2.07 3.15 -27.99
N ASN A 664 0.92 3.68 -28.41
CA ASN A 664 -0.13 2.90 -29.07
C ASN A 664 0.16 2.72 -30.57
N ILE A 665 -0.19 1.56 -31.11
CA ILE A 665 -0.13 1.25 -32.55
C ILE A 665 -1.56 1.38 -33.11
N ILE A 666 -1.80 2.36 -33.99
CA ILE A 666 -3.11 2.58 -34.63
C ILE A 666 -2.97 2.37 -36.14
N ARG A 667 -3.73 1.44 -36.73
CA ARG A 667 -3.61 1.05 -38.15
C ARG A 667 -4.93 0.84 -38.87
#